data_AF-A0A940HMA9-F1
#
_entry.id   AF-A0A940HMA9-F1
#
_cell.length_a   1.000
_cell.length_b   1.000
_cell.length_c   1.000
_cell.angle_alpha   90.00
_cell.angle_beta   90.00
_cell.angle_gamma   90.00
#
_symmetry.space_group_name_H-M   'P 1'
#
loop_
_entity.id
_entity.type
_entity.pdbx_description
1 polymer ?
#
loop_
_entity_poly.entity_id
_entity_poly.type
_entity_poly.pdbx_seq_one_letter_code
_entity_poly.pdbx_strand_id
1 'polypeptide(L)'
;MKKQMRALSCVLLSIVIIMLAGCNKAGTNRPDGLGKNYVFDDGITEDNGQSGTEIPEPQSYSYSQDFEQKIKANDPDWYVNSEGTQADGVFKSKTNHAYFASKHKIKADVFVAEWDVNADRKGNVENVSEYIGLRLPEYGNQFAAVGTNGIWFLFHCNRVGIIDTWPTVKSFKVDVDFSKTQRVRVTDDTKNDLITVEVLKDGEFQPLFSAVIEEGKNVFVKDVNGKTKIKAKFTYDIDTKGYFSLWSSGGNSGSAYIDNVDIKWSDAVPEPYYPADTTLLRDLYSDTWVATDDLDRTVIDGVSAPRDKLVGMFYQIWFTPTSVTYSDQKIYDHYKIYLNGGFEAVKKAYDKGPQGWGHYWGEPYFGYYLTNDRWIIRKHASMLSDIGVDFIFLDVTNGNSQATSYRAIFKEYEQMRKEGLDTPDICFFLADDVSLVENVFLDVWDDVYSTGQYRDLYVMYDGKPLILGNFNKLSEEARKIADENFTWRRCWALQENVKDGKDFWTWMCETPQIVSYNSKKGNAVEEISISAGILANTSTGRSFSNGKQPKVGTLPDGTKDYFQFNLETTGQGLLFAEQMARASEVDPYVVLITEWNEWAAGRWEGIGHPTIAHTYISWSESFYVDCFNPEFSRDIEPMKGGFGDNYYYQLAAFLRSFKGGRTAPAASGQHEITLDGGLGQWADVWPEYRDTTGDTLHRDSLGNGGLVSYKNDSGRNDIVSAKVSRANGKTYFLAVCADQLTAREGENWMILYIDTDGNSKNGWYGYDLVINRDNGSIEKFTDGWNMRQIGQCESFTGDNYLVLAIDDVSCGLGADFNFKWADNSTTTGEVMQFLDLGDAAPNARFNYAYRTNAKEIHLSDNVKSVVGDGASFTANRPYALSNGKIVAVYAADTAVLPEMYKNRLCVPAASLDVIKDMTVNVSGGTATVTYKNKTFTFEDGNNEVKRGKDTYQIPVAPYVKDSVLYVPLNAAAYIAGLNYTQNDLGVAIITSAGLSNGEKVNAALNDLYISY
;
A
#
# COMPACT_ATOMS: atom_id res chain seq x y z
N MET A 1 -42.76 -21.99 -27.51
CA MET A 1 -41.29 -22.05 -27.29
C MET A 1 -40.83 -22.48 -25.89
N LYS A 2 -41.70 -23.02 -25.02
CA LYS A 2 -41.30 -23.76 -23.79
C LYS A 2 -41.68 -25.25 -23.81
N LYS A 3 -41.79 -25.84 -25.02
CA LYS A 3 -42.22 -27.23 -25.24
C LYS A 3 -41.36 -28.00 -26.26
N GLN A 4 -40.14 -27.54 -26.54
CA GLN A 4 -39.20 -28.17 -27.49
C GLN A 4 -37.74 -28.30 -26.98
N MET A 5 -37.52 -28.29 -25.66
CA MET A 5 -36.20 -28.55 -25.05
C MET A 5 -36.29 -29.56 -23.89
N ARG A 6 -37.06 -30.64 -24.06
CA ARG A 6 -37.12 -31.79 -23.13
C ARG A 6 -36.91 -33.13 -23.83
N ALA A 7 -36.30 -33.12 -25.00
CA ALA A 7 -36.01 -34.31 -25.79
C ALA A 7 -34.58 -34.27 -26.33
N LEU A 8 -33.59 -34.22 -25.43
CA LEU A 8 -32.19 -34.57 -25.75
C LEU A 8 -31.39 -34.97 -24.49
N SER A 9 -32.02 -35.64 -23.53
CA SER A 9 -31.39 -36.05 -22.25
C SER A 9 -31.55 -37.55 -21.93
N CYS A 10 -31.82 -38.41 -22.91
CA CYS A 10 -32.08 -39.85 -22.65
C CYS A 10 -31.35 -40.86 -23.55
N VAL A 11 -30.28 -40.49 -24.28
CA VAL A 11 -29.50 -41.49 -25.05
C VAL A 11 -28.02 -41.15 -25.01
N LEU A 12 -27.37 -41.35 -23.86
CA LEU A 12 -25.92 -41.64 -23.75
C LEU A 12 -25.52 -42.03 -22.32
N LEU A 13 -26.40 -42.74 -21.61
CA LEU A 13 -26.14 -43.33 -20.30
C LEU A 13 -26.48 -44.83 -20.34
N SER A 14 -25.86 -45.59 -21.27
CA SER A 14 -26.07 -47.04 -21.38
C SER A 14 -24.92 -47.81 -22.07
N ILE A 15 -23.67 -47.35 -22.02
CA ILE A 15 -22.49 -48.15 -22.45
C ILE A 15 -21.25 -47.76 -21.62
N VAL A 16 -21.19 -48.05 -20.32
CA VAL A 16 -19.94 -48.37 -19.58
C VAL A 16 -20.29 -49.09 -18.26
N ILE A 17 -21.06 -50.17 -18.31
CA ILE A 17 -21.11 -51.18 -17.24
C ILE A 17 -21.17 -52.52 -17.97
N ILE A 18 -20.36 -53.49 -17.53
CA ILE A 18 -20.00 -54.79 -18.16
C ILE A 18 -18.66 -54.73 -18.91
N MET A 19 -17.56 -54.77 -18.15
CA MET A 19 -16.48 -55.75 -18.30
C MET A 19 -15.53 -55.70 -17.10
N LEU A 20 -16.02 -56.17 -15.95
CA LEU A 20 -15.19 -56.58 -14.81
C LEU A 20 -15.65 -57.97 -14.37
N ALA A 21 -14.92 -59.01 -14.79
CA ALA A 21 -14.72 -60.27 -14.06
C ALA A 21 -13.88 -61.25 -14.90
N GLY A 22 -12.73 -61.70 -14.38
CA GLY A 22 -12.18 -63.01 -14.77
C GLY A 22 -10.66 -63.20 -14.73
N CYS A 23 -10.17 -63.78 -13.63
CA CYS A 23 -9.02 -64.70 -13.50
C CYS A 23 -7.57 -64.14 -13.62
N ASN A 24 -6.57 -64.66 -12.92
CA ASN A 24 -6.43 -65.40 -11.64
C ASN A 24 -4.92 -65.53 -11.34
N LYS A 25 -4.57 -65.40 -10.05
CA LYS A 25 -3.38 -65.83 -9.27
C LYS A 25 -2.15 -66.49 -9.95
N ALA A 26 -0.98 -65.91 -9.66
CA ALA A 26 0.25 -66.51 -9.10
C ALA A 26 1.22 -65.33 -8.83
N GLY A 27 2.06 -65.17 -7.81
CA GLY A 27 2.54 -65.99 -6.70
C GLY A 27 3.93 -65.42 -6.35
N THR A 28 4.12 -65.04 -5.08
CA THR A 28 5.40 -64.86 -4.35
C THR A 28 6.22 -63.55 -4.46
N ASN A 29 6.59 -63.09 -3.25
CA ASN A 29 7.72 -62.24 -2.83
C ASN A 29 7.55 -60.71 -2.82
N ARG A 30 7.27 -60.18 -1.62
CA ARG A 30 7.74 -58.85 -1.18
C ARG A 30 9.29 -58.86 -1.15
N PRO A 31 9.91 -57.75 -1.57
CA PRO A 31 10.53 -56.89 -0.58
C PRO A 31 10.23 -55.41 -0.82
N ASP A 32 9.98 -54.71 0.29
CA ASP A 32 10.27 -53.30 0.59
C ASP A 32 10.45 -52.34 -0.60
N GLY A 33 9.43 -51.53 -0.84
CA GLY A 33 9.46 -50.42 -1.79
C GLY A 33 8.22 -49.56 -1.60
N LEU A 34 8.39 -48.42 -0.93
CA LEU A 34 7.42 -47.33 -0.87
C LEU A 34 7.03 -46.95 -2.29
N GLY A 35 5.78 -47.24 -2.66
CA GLY A 35 5.21 -46.79 -3.92
C GLY A 35 5.08 -45.28 -3.90
N LYS A 36 5.83 -44.60 -4.78
CA LYS A 36 5.54 -43.22 -5.17
C LYS A 36 4.19 -43.22 -5.88
N ASN A 37 3.15 -42.70 -5.23
CA ASN A 37 1.91 -42.34 -5.88
C ASN A 37 1.95 -40.84 -6.22
N TYR A 38 1.54 -40.52 -7.44
CA TYR A 38 1.45 -39.18 -8.03
C TYR A 38 0.21 -38.43 -7.49
N VAL A 39 0.29 -37.10 -7.41
CA VAL A 39 -0.87 -36.22 -7.15
C VAL A 39 -0.86 -35.07 -8.16
N PHE A 40 -1.98 -34.86 -8.86
CA PHE A 40 -2.34 -33.66 -9.62
C PHE A 40 -3.75 -33.24 -9.19
N ASP A 41 -4.02 -31.93 -9.14
CA ASP A 41 -5.29 -31.16 -9.16
C ASP A 41 -6.62 -31.66 -8.53
N ASP A 42 -6.70 -32.79 -7.82
CA ASP A 42 -7.83 -33.12 -6.94
C ASP A 42 -7.35 -33.64 -5.57
N GLY A 43 -7.65 -32.92 -4.48
CA GLY A 43 -7.30 -33.33 -3.10
C GLY A 43 -7.90 -34.69 -2.71
N ILE A 44 -7.50 -35.45 -1.67
CA ILE A 44 -6.76 -35.24 -0.42
C ILE A 44 -6.30 -36.64 0.07
N THR A 45 -5.14 -36.77 0.75
CA THR A 45 -4.98 -37.31 2.13
C THR A 45 -3.52 -37.62 2.46
N GLU A 46 -3.01 -37.08 3.57
CA GLU A 46 -2.42 -37.89 4.63
C GLU A 46 -2.50 -37.19 6.00
N ASP A 47 -2.35 -38.03 7.02
CA ASP A 47 -2.88 -37.98 8.37
C ASP A 47 -2.09 -37.05 9.31
N ASN A 48 -2.82 -36.45 10.26
CA ASN A 48 -2.23 -35.64 11.34
C ASN A 48 -1.51 -36.56 12.34
N GLY A 49 -0.18 -36.53 12.36
CA GLY A 49 0.61 -37.32 13.29
C GLY A 49 1.94 -36.67 13.70
N GLN A 50 1.94 -36.13 14.91
CA GLN A 50 3.08 -35.78 15.79
C GLN A 50 3.59 -34.33 15.84
N SER A 51 3.33 -33.80 17.04
CA SER A 51 4.08 -32.77 17.76
C SER A 51 5.57 -33.07 17.88
N GLY A 52 6.42 -32.05 17.68
CA GLY A 52 7.82 -32.07 18.09
C GLY A 52 8.49 -30.73 17.79
N THR A 53 8.98 -30.06 18.83
CA THR A 53 9.82 -28.84 18.75
C THR A 53 11.24 -29.19 18.32
N GLU A 54 11.41 -29.66 17.09
CA GLU A 54 12.70 -29.72 16.42
C GLU A 54 12.53 -29.05 15.05
N ILE A 55 13.43 -28.12 14.74
CA ILE A 55 13.56 -27.55 13.39
C ILE A 55 13.81 -28.76 12.47
N PRO A 56 12.94 -29.06 11.49
CA PRO A 56 13.22 -30.12 10.55
C PRO A 56 14.52 -29.76 9.83
N GLU A 57 15.54 -30.63 9.90
CA GLU A 57 16.63 -30.57 8.93
C GLU A 57 16.03 -30.57 7.52
N PRO A 58 16.64 -29.85 6.55
CA PRO A 58 16.06 -29.62 5.24
C PRO A 58 15.69 -30.94 4.58
N GLN A 59 14.39 -31.23 4.52
CA GLN A 59 13.88 -32.20 3.59
C GLN A 59 13.85 -31.52 2.23
N SER A 60 14.87 -31.81 1.42
CA SER A 60 14.83 -31.56 -0.01
C SER A 60 13.67 -32.36 -0.61
N TYR A 61 12.55 -31.71 -0.92
CA TYR A 61 11.53 -32.33 -1.75
C TYR A 61 12.04 -32.35 -3.19
N SER A 62 12.61 -33.49 -3.60
CA SER A 62 12.90 -33.70 -5.01
C SER A 62 11.58 -33.94 -5.75
N TYR A 63 11.16 -33.01 -6.60
CA TYR A 63 10.26 -33.38 -7.68
C TYR A 63 11.06 -34.26 -8.65
N SER A 64 11.02 -35.58 -8.46
CA SER A 64 11.65 -36.53 -9.37
C SER A 64 10.72 -36.77 -10.57
N GLN A 65 10.67 -35.85 -11.54
CA GLN A 65 10.90 -36.36 -12.88
C GLN A 65 12.41 -36.52 -12.97
N ASP A 66 12.83 -37.77 -13.13
CA ASP A 66 14.22 -38.11 -13.38
C ASP A 66 14.56 -37.57 -14.78
N PHE A 67 14.94 -36.30 -14.86
CA PHE A 67 15.40 -35.66 -16.11
C PHE A 67 16.73 -36.26 -16.59
N GLU A 68 17.31 -37.23 -15.88
CA GLU A 68 18.30 -38.15 -16.46
C GLU A 68 17.81 -38.78 -17.78
N GLN A 69 16.49 -38.77 -18.05
CA GLN A 69 15.94 -39.14 -19.35
C GLN A 69 15.76 -37.95 -20.29
N LYS A 70 16.45 -38.03 -21.43
CA LYS A 70 16.27 -37.17 -22.62
C LYS A 70 14.79 -36.88 -22.90
N ILE A 71 14.44 -35.60 -23.06
CA ILE A 71 13.08 -35.14 -23.44
C ILE A 71 12.65 -35.81 -24.77
N LYS A 72 11.42 -36.36 -24.79
CA LYS A 72 10.87 -37.14 -25.93
C LYS A 72 9.83 -36.34 -26.71
N ALA A 73 9.60 -36.70 -27.97
CA ALA A 73 8.52 -36.13 -28.76
C ALA A 73 7.16 -36.51 -28.15
N ASN A 74 6.28 -35.52 -27.97
CA ASN A 74 4.95 -35.61 -27.33
C ASN A 74 4.94 -35.67 -25.79
N ASP A 75 5.98 -35.17 -25.13
CA ASP A 75 5.96 -34.98 -23.69
C ASP A 75 4.81 -34.01 -23.29
N PRO A 76 3.96 -34.39 -22.30
CA PRO A 76 2.83 -33.57 -21.88
C PRO A 76 3.24 -32.20 -21.35
N ASP A 77 4.48 -32.01 -20.89
CA ASP A 77 4.96 -30.79 -20.22
C ASP A 77 5.68 -29.81 -21.16
N TRP A 78 5.89 -30.20 -22.42
CA TRP A 78 6.65 -29.42 -23.40
C TRP A 78 5.89 -29.13 -24.70
N TYR A 79 6.10 -27.93 -25.26
CA TYR A 79 5.71 -27.53 -26.61
C TYR A 79 6.90 -27.66 -27.57
N VAL A 80 6.67 -28.33 -28.70
CA VAL A 80 7.62 -28.44 -29.80
C VAL A 80 6.91 -28.09 -31.10
N ASN A 81 7.49 -27.18 -31.90
CA ASN A 81 6.90 -26.82 -33.19
C ASN A 81 7.21 -27.86 -34.29
N SER A 82 6.40 -27.86 -35.36
CA SER A 82 6.52 -28.81 -36.48
C SER A 82 7.84 -28.72 -37.26
N GLU A 83 8.53 -27.59 -37.14
CA GLU A 83 9.81 -27.28 -37.79
C GLU A 83 11.01 -27.93 -37.10
N GLY A 84 10.84 -28.56 -35.94
CA GLY A 84 11.87 -29.39 -35.29
C GLY A 84 11.88 -30.84 -35.79
N THR A 85 13.07 -31.42 -35.98
CA THR A 85 13.27 -32.88 -35.89
C THR A 85 13.79 -33.23 -34.50
N GLN A 86 13.15 -34.19 -33.85
CA GLN A 86 13.61 -34.79 -32.59
C GLN A 86 13.85 -36.28 -32.84
N ALA A 87 15.11 -36.68 -32.88
CA ALA A 87 15.53 -38.07 -32.93
C ALA A 87 16.71 -38.25 -31.95
N ASP A 88 16.64 -39.26 -31.09
CA ASP A 88 17.69 -39.64 -30.12
C ASP A 88 18.11 -38.53 -29.12
N GLY A 89 17.21 -37.57 -28.82
CA GLY A 89 17.45 -36.44 -27.91
C GLY A 89 17.98 -35.17 -28.58
N VAL A 90 18.33 -35.24 -29.86
CA VAL A 90 18.90 -34.12 -30.61
C VAL A 90 17.79 -33.28 -31.23
N PHE A 91 17.73 -32.00 -30.87
CA PHE A 91 16.81 -31.01 -31.42
C PHE A 91 17.45 -30.20 -32.55
N LYS A 92 16.85 -30.25 -33.75
CA LYS A 92 17.35 -29.59 -34.97
C LYS A 92 16.23 -28.93 -35.77
N SER A 93 16.52 -27.76 -36.38
CA SER A 93 15.61 -27.10 -37.32
C SER A 93 15.59 -27.78 -38.70
N LYS A 94 14.38 -28.00 -39.24
CA LYS A 94 14.13 -28.56 -40.60
C LYS A 94 14.18 -27.50 -41.69
N THR A 95 13.70 -26.29 -41.43
CA THR A 95 13.57 -25.22 -42.42
C THR A 95 14.19 -23.92 -41.91
N ASN A 96 13.45 -23.13 -41.12
CA ASN A 96 13.85 -21.78 -40.69
C ASN A 96 13.97 -21.67 -39.17
N HIS A 97 13.00 -22.06 -38.35
CA HIS A 97 13.09 -21.85 -36.88
C HIS A 97 12.43 -22.99 -36.11
N ALA A 98 13.18 -23.65 -35.22
CA ALA A 98 12.67 -24.69 -34.34
C ALA A 98 12.76 -24.25 -32.88
N TYR A 99 11.72 -24.51 -32.10
CA TYR A 99 11.72 -24.19 -30.66
C TYR A 99 11.13 -25.30 -29.80
N PHE A 100 11.58 -25.28 -28.55
CA PHE A 100 11.17 -26.16 -27.46
C PHE A 100 10.86 -25.29 -26.24
N ALA A 101 9.63 -25.31 -25.73
CA ALA A 101 9.20 -24.41 -24.65
C ALA A 101 8.38 -25.13 -23.57
N SER A 102 8.46 -24.68 -22.32
CA SER A 102 7.65 -25.22 -21.23
C SER A 102 6.16 -24.95 -21.45
N LYS A 103 5.29 -25.89 -21.04
CA LYS A 103 3.83 -25.67 -20.97
C LYS A 103 3.35 -25.02 -19.69
N HIS A 104 4.22 -24.99 -18.68
CA HIS A 104 3.96 -24.42 -17.38
C HIS A 104 4.98 -23.31 -17.08
N LYS A 105 4.55 -22.31 -16.30
CA LYS A 105 5.46 -21.31 -15.74
C LYS A 105 6.37 -21.99 -14.73
N ILE A 106 7.65 -21.71 -14.82
CA ILE A 106 8.61 -22.07 -13.77
C ILE A 106 8.41 -21.07 -12.63
N LYS A 107 8.03 -21.60 -11.46
CA LYS A 107 7.90 -20.86 -10.20
C LYS A 107 8.97 -21.39 -9.25
N ALA A 108 10.21 -20.93 -9.40
CA ALA A 108 11.32 -21.38 -8.56
C ALA A 108 12.27 -20.21 -8.29
N ASP A 109 12.80 -20.14 -7.07
CA ASP A 109 13.77 -19.11 -6.70
C ASP A 109 15.11 -19.31 -7.40
N VAL A 110 15.44 -20.57 -7.68
CA VAL A 110 16.59 -20.95 -8.50
C VAL A 110 16.14 -21.95 -9.55
N PHE A 111 16.32 -21.58 -10.81
CA PHE A 111 16.15 -22.46 -11.97
C PHE A 111 17.50 -22.73 -12.62
N VAL A 112 17.80 -23.99 -12.90
CA VAL A 112 19.03 -24.42 -13.58
C VAL A 112 18.67 -25.22 -14.81
N ALA A 113 19.21 -24.82 -15.96
CA ALA A 113 19.16 -25.58 -17.20
C ALA A 113 20.57 -25.88 -17.69
N GLU A 114 20.85 -27.14 -18.02
CA GLU A 114 22.08 -27.58 -18.66
C GLU A 114 21.77 -28.21 -20.02
N TRP A 115 22.56 -27.93 -21.05
CA TRP A 115 22.39 -28.58 -22.34
C TRP A 115 23.66 -28.54 -23.18
N ASP A 116 23.74 -29.41 -24.16
CA ASP A 116 24.75 -29.35 -25.20
C ASP A 116 24.29 -28.43 -26.33
N VAL A 117 25.11 -27.44 -26.66
CA VAL A 117 24.87 -26.51 -27.77
C VAL A 117 26.00 -26.57 -28.78
N ASN A 118 25.64 -26.68 -30.05
CA ASN A 118 26.54 -26.41 -31.17
C ASN A 118 25.90 -25.31 -32.03
N ALA A 119 26.63 -24.22 -32.26
CA ALA A 119 26.23 -23.06 -33.05
C ALA A 119 27.18 -22.82 -34.24
N ASP A 120 27.51 -23.88 -34.98
CA ASP A 120 28.37 -23.86 -36.20
C ASP A 120 27.57 -23.51 -37.46
N ARG A 121 27.14 -22.25 -37.60
CA ARG A 121 26.48 -21.76 -38.82
C ARG A 121 27.11 -20.45 -39.31
N LYS A 122 27.40 -20.40 -40.62
CA LYS A 122 27.92 -19.20 -41.29
C LYS A 122 26.76 -18.29 -41.70
N GLY A 123 26.74 -17.04 -41.22
CA GLY A 123 25.68 -16.07 -41.54
C GLY A 123 25.66 -14.87 -40.59
N ASN A 124 24.62 -14.03 -40.70
CA ASN A 124 24.39 -12.92 -39.76
C ASN A 124 23.94 -13.47 -38.40
N VAL A 125 24.57 -13.02 -37.31
CA VAL A 125 24.35 -13.49 -35.92
C VAL A 125 22.86 -13.54 -35.53
N GLU A 126 22.03 -12.62 -36.02
CA GLU A 126 20.58 -12.57 -35.74
C GLU A 126 19.80 -13.78 -36.29
N ASN A 127 20.27 -14.40 -37.38
CA ASN A 127 19.52 -15.41 -38.14
C ASN A 127 20.15 -16.81 -38.10
N VAL A 128 21.30 -16.98 -37.44
CA VAL A 128 22.06 -18.25 -37.42
C VAL A 128 22.68 -18.56 -36.05
N SER A 129 21.95 -18.25 -34.97
CA SER A 129 22.38 -18.52 -33.59
C SER A 129 21.44 -19.49 -32.88
N GLU A 130 21.91 -19.98 -31.73
CA GLU A 130 21.14 -20.79 -30.78
C GLU A 130 20.81 -19.93 -29.55
N TYR A 131 19.61 -20.08 -29.00
CA TYR A 131 19.08 -19.18 -27.99
C TYR A 131 18.41 -19.92 -26.84
N ILE A 132 18.48 -19.31 -25.66
CA ILE A 132 17.72 -19.68 -24.46
C ILE A 132 16.89 -18.49 -24.02
N GLY A 133 15.59 -18.73 -23.82
CA GLY A 133 14.61 -17.80 -23.29
C GLY A 133 14.27 -18.15 -21.84
N LEU A 134 14.37 -17.16 -20.96
CA LEU A 134 14.02 -17.22 -19.55
C LEU A 134 12.96 -16.16 -19.23
N ARG A 135 12.19 -16.40 -18.17
CA ARG A 135 11.16 -15.46 -17.68
C ARG A 135 10.21 -14.99 -18.81
N LEU A 136 9.88 -15.89 -19.72
CA LEU A 136 9.01 -15.57 -20.86
C LEU A 136 7.56 -15.45 -20.37
N PRO A 137 6.75 -14.47 -20.82
CA PRO A 137 5.34 -14.41 -20.45
C PRO A 137 4.50 -15.47 -21.18
N GLU A 138 3.26 -15.64 -20.75
CA GLU A 138 2.30 -16.58 -21.35
C GLU A 138 2.00 -16.22 -22.81
N TYR A 139 2.24 -17.16 -23.73
CA TYR A 139 2.07 -16.89 -25.16
C TYR A 139 1.67 -18.11 -26.00
N GLY A 140 0.71 -18.92 -25.54
CA GLY A 140 0.04 -19.97 -26.33
C GLY A 140 0.94 -20.75 -27.32
N ASN A 141 0.46 -20.97 -28.55
CA ASN A 141 1.19 -21.70 -29.60
C ASN A 141 2.21 -20.82 -30.38
N GLN A 142 2.61 -19.65 -29.84
CA GLN A 142 3.32 -18.60 -30.57
C GLN A 142 4.70 -18.23 -30.00
N PHE A 143 5.45 -19.18 -29.42
CA PHE A 143 6.89 -18.99 -29.14
C PHE A 143 7.77 -18.83 -30.41
N ALA A 144 7.15 -18.55 -31.57
CA ALA A 144 7.78 -18.39 -32.87
C ALA A 144 8.51 -17.04 -33.04
N ALA A 145 8.31 -16.06 -32.16
CA ALA A 145 8.97 -14.76 -32.21
C ALA A 145 9.96 -14.62 -31.05
N VAL A 146 11.23 -14.90 -31.31
CA VAL A 146 12.33 -14.57 -30.39
C VAL A 146 12.36 -13.06 -30.17
N GLY A 147 12.54 -12.60 -28.93
CA GLY A 147 12.80 -11.19 -28.62
C GLY A 147 11.58 -10.25 -28.58
N THR A 148 10.36 -10.77 -28.47
CA THR A 148 9.16 -9.96 -28.19
C THR A 148 8.94 -9.75 -26.70
N ASN A 149 9.10 -10.78 -25.85
CA ASN A 149 9.03 -10.68 -24.39
C ASN A 149 9.96 -11.69 -23.68
N GLY A 150 10.39 -11.38 -22.45
CA GLY A 150 11.31 -12.16 -21.60
C GLY A 150 12.81 -12.01 -21.97
N ILE A 151 13.69 -12.72 -21.26
CA ILE A 151 15.15 -12.60 -21.44
C ILE A 151 15.65 -13.68 -22.39
N TRP A 152 16.24 -13.26 -23.52
CA TRP A 152 16.81 -14.18 -24.51
C TRP A 152 18.33 -14.03 -24.60
N PHE A 153 19.07 -15.06 -24.22
CA PHE A 153 20.51 -15.14 -24.46
C PHE A 153 20.82 -15.89 -25.75
N LEU A 154 21.89 -15.48 -26.41
CA LEU A 154 22.35 -16.06 -27.68
C LEU A 154 23.74 -16.68 -27.57
N PHE A 155 23.97 -17.72 -28.37
CA PHE A 155 25.25 -18.41 -28.54
C PHE A 155 25.57 -18.54 -30.02
N HIS A 156 26.73 -18.04 -30.45
CA HIS A 156 27.13 -18.04 -31.86
C HIS A 156 28.65 -18.01 -32.05
N CYS A 157 29.25 -19.06 -32.63
CA CYS A 157 30.69 -19.15 -32.84
C CYS A 157 31.49 -18.75 -31.57
N ASN A 158 32.19 -17.62 -31.55
CA ASN A 158 32.90 -17.12 -30.37
C ASN A 158 32.22 -15.91 -29.69
N ARG A 159 30.89 -15.82 -29.78
CA ARG A 159 30.09 -14.70 -29.26
C ARG A 159 28.93 -15.18 -28.41
N VAL A 160 28.63 -14.39 -27.39
CA VAL A 160 27.43 -14.47 -26.57
C VAL A 160 26.79 -13.09 -26.44
N GLY A 161 25.53 -13.04 -26.04
CA GLY A 161 24.79 -11.80 -25.99
C GLY A 161 23.36 -11.96 -25.56
N ILE A 162 22.62 -10.87 -25.65
CA ILE A 162 21.20 -10.76 -25.27
C ILE A 162 20.42 -10.09 -26.40
N ILE A 163 19.13 -10.41 -26.50
CA ILE A 163 18.17 -9.72 -27.35
C ILE A 163 17.33 -8.81 -26.47
N ASP A 164 17.35 -7.51 -26.76
CA ASP A 164 16.53 -6.51 -26.08
C ASP A 164 15.34 -6.05 -26.95
N THR A 165 15.48 -6.05 -28.28
CA THR A 165 14.37 -5.83 -29.21
C THR A 165 14.63 -6.56 -30.51
N TRP A 166 13.82 -7.55 -30.88
CA TRP A 166 14.00 -8.25 -32.16
C TRP A 166 13.92 -7.31 -33.38
N PRO A 167 14.78 -7.46 -34.40
CA PRO A 167 15.87 -8.43 -34.55
C PRO A 167 17.22 -7.98 -33.96
N THR A 168 17.27 -6.85 -33.25
CA THR A 168 18.50 -6.28 -32.70
C THR A 168 19.15 -7.20 -31.68
N VAL A 169 20.38 -7.63 -32.00
CA VAL A 169 21.20 -8.47 -31.15
C VAL A 169 22.40 -7.69 -30.62
N LYS A 170 22.53 -7.59 -29.29
CA LYS A 170 23.73 -7.09 -28.63
C LYS A 170 24.61 -8.28 -28.23
N SER A 171 25.86 -8.31 -28.66
CA SER A 171 26.79 -9.42 -28.38
C SER A 171 28.24 -8.96 -28.20
N PHE A 172 29.02 -9.76 -27.47
CA PHE A 172 30.48 -9.58 -27.30
C PHE A 172 31.21 -10.92 -27.48
N LYS A 173 32.53 -10.86 -27.68
CA LYS A 173 33.37 -12.06 -27.86
C LYS A 173 33.71 -12.72 -26.52
N VAL A 174 33.76 -14.05 -26.52
CA VAL A 174 34.22 -14.88 -25.39
C VAL A 174 35.31 -15.84 -25.85
N ASP A 175 36.07 -16.39 -24.90
CA ASP A 175 37.14 -17.38 -25.16
C ASP A 175 36.60 -18.83 -25.23
N VAL A 176 35.40 -18.97 -25.79
CA VAL A 176 34.69 -20.25 -25.97
C VAL A 176 34.26 -20.33 -27.41
N ASP A 177 34.49 -21.48 -28.04
CA ASP A 177 34.17 -21.75 -29.44
C ASP A 177 32.92 -22.63 -29.54
N PHE A 178 31.76 -21.98 -29.65
CA PHE A 178 30.46 -22.61 -29.87
C PHE A 178 30.27 -23.17 -31.29
N SER A 179 31.24 -23.05 -32.21
CA SER A 179 31.23 -23.86 -33.44
C SER A 179 31.51 -25.35 -33.13
N LYS A 180 32.00 -25.64 -31.93
CA LYS A 180 32.09 -26.98 -31.38
C LYS A 180 30.99 -27.17 -30.34
N THR A 181 30.63 -28.42 -30.09
CA THR A 181 29.67 -28.75 -29.03
C THR A 181 30.23 -28.30 -27.68
N GLN A 182 29.48 -27.47 -26.98
CA GLN A 182 29.76 -27.01 -25.63
C GLN A 182 28.62 -27.42 -24.72
N ARG A 183 28.95 -27.93 -23.53
CA ARG A 183 27.97 -28.13 -22.46
C ARG A 183 27.82 -26.82 -21.70
N VAL A 184 26.64 -26.23 -21.73
CA VAL A 184 26.31 -24.95 -21.09
C VAL A 184 25.42 -25.19 -19.89
N ARG A 185 25.60 -24.41 -18.82
CA ARG A 185 24.67 -24.31 -17.70
C ARG A 185 24.20 -22.86 -17.60
N VAL A 186 22.91 -22.69 -17.37
CA VAL A 186 22.32 -21.41 -17.01
C VAL A 186 21.61 -21.58 -15.68
N THR A 187 21.89 -20.67 -14.75
CA THR A 187 21.21 -20.56 -13.46
C THR A 187 20.50 -19.22 -13.40
N ASP A 188 19.18 -19.22 -13.27
CA ASP A 188 18.35 -18.04 -13.01
C ASP A 188 18.00 -18.01 -11.51
N ASP A 189 18.62 -17.08 -10.79
CA ASP A 189 18.33 -16.75 -9.39
C ASP A 189 17.32 -15.59 -9.39
N THR A 190 16.04 -15.93 -9.22
CA THR A 190 14.94 -14.97 -9.28
C THR A 190 14.83 -14.13 -8.02
N LYS A 191 15.40 -14.58 -6.90
CA LYS A 191 15.44 -13.81 -5.64
C LYS A 191 16.42 -12.65 -5.73
N ASN A 192 17.59 -12.89 -6.32
CA ASN A 192 18.65 -11.90 -6.45
C ASN A 192 18.67 -11.21 -7.82
N ASP A 193 17.70 -11.49 -8.68
CA ASP A 193 17.61 -10.93 -10.03
C ASP A 193 18.92 -11.11 -10.84
N LEU A 194 19.50 -12.30 -10.71
CA LEU A 194 20.81 -12.66 -11.24
C LEU A 194 20.71 -13.93 -12.09
N ILE A 195 21.16 -13.84 -13.33
CA ILE A 195 21.32 -15.01 -14.20
C ILE A 195 22.80 -15.25 -14.44
N THR A 196 23.29 -16.45 -14.18
CA THR A 196 24.68 -16.85 -14.47
C THR A 196 24.72 -17.89 -15.58
N VAL A 197 25.64 -17.70 -16.53
CA VAL A 197 25.88 -18.61 -17.64
C VAL A 197 27.29 -19.17 -17.53
N GLU A 198 27.40 -20.49 -17.58
CA GLU A 198 28.64 -21.24 -17.39
C GLU A 198 28.85 -22.24 -18.54
N VAL A 199 30.10 -22.63 -18.79
CA VAL A 199 30.44 -23.68 -19.75
C VAL A 199 31.28 -24.75 -19.08
N LEU A 200 31.06 -26.02 -19.43
CA LEU A 200 31.86 -27.13 -18.91
C LEU A 200 33.26 -27.09 -19.54
N LYS A 201 34.29 -26.97 -18.70
CA LYS A 201 35.69 -27.03 -19.10
C LYS A 201 36.48 -27.85 -18.08
N ASP A 202 37.27 -28.80 -18.57
CA ASP A 202 38.10 -29.69 -17.73
C ASP A 202 37.30 -30.45 -16.65
N GLY A 203 36.02 -30.74 -16.92
CA GLY A 203 35.13 -31.49 -16.01
C GLY A 203 34.35 -30.65 -15.00
N GLU A 204 34.54 -29.32 -14.97
CA GLU A 204 33.83 -28.40 -14.08
C GLU A 204 33.16 -27.28 -14.88
N PHE A 205 32.02 -26.78 -14.40
CA PHE A 205 31.38 -25.61 -14.99
C PHE A 205 32.14 -24.35 -14.58
N GLN A 206 32.58 -23.58 -15.57
CA GLN A 206 33.29 -22.33 -15.36
C GLN A 206 32.42 -21.16 -15.82
N PRO A 207 32.35 -20.05 -15.06
CA PRO A 207 31.59 -18.86 -15.44
C PRO A 207 31.99 -18.32 -16.81
N LEU A 208 31.00 -17.97 -17.62
CA LEU A 208 31.18 -17.35 -18.92
C LEU A 208 30.74 -15.88 -18.90
N PHE A 209 29.55 -15.61 -18.38
CA PHE A 209 29.03 -14.26 -18.14
C PHE A 209 27.85 -14.32 -17.15
N SER A 210 27.43 -13.15 -16.65
CA SER A 210 26.19 -13.02 -15.87
C SER A 210 25.34 -11.87 -16.38
N ALA A 211 24.06 -11.86 -16.03
CA ALA A 211 23.13 -10.78 -16.28
C ALA A 211 22.46 -10.39 -14.96
N VAL A 212 22.58 -9.11 -14.59
CA VAL A 212 21.91 -8.54 -13.41
C VAL A 212 20.72 -7.73 -13.88
N ILE A 213 19.56 -7.99 -13.28
CA ILE A 213 18.31 -7.28 -13.57
C ILE A 213 18.12 -6.23 -12.48
N GLU A 214 17.96 -4.97 -12.87
CA GLU A 214 17.74 -3.85 -11.96
C GLU A 214 16.45 -3.12 -12.35
N GLU A 215 15.68 -2.71 -11.35
CA GLU A 215 14.40 -2.01 -11.54
C GLU A 215 13.42 -2.77 -12.46
N GLY A 216 13.49 -4.11 -12.45
CA GLY A 216 12.60 -5.00 -13.21
C GLY A 216 12.78 -4.97 -14.73
N LYS A 217 13.55 -4.05 -15.32
CA LYS A 217 13.63 -3.88 -16.80
C LYS A 217 15.01 -3.52 -17.35
N ASN A 218 15.97 -3.18 -16.51
CA ASN A 218 17.34 -2.90 -16.93
C ASN A 218 18.19 -4.15 -16.75
N VAL A 219 18.79 -4.67 -17.81
CA VAL A 219 19.63 -5.87 -17.76
C VAL A 219 21.08 -5.51 -18.10
N PHE A 220 21.97 -5.78 -17.16
CA PHE A 220 23.40 -5.54 -17.26
C PHE A 220 24.14 -6.86 -17.44
N VAL A 221 24.60 -7.14 -18.66
CA VAL A 221 25.40 -8.34 -18.94
C VAL A 221 26.87 -8.06 -18.62
N LYS A 222 27.43 -8.80 -17.66
CA LYS A 222 28.79 -8.65 -17.12
C LYS A 222 29.67 -9.82 -17.54
N ASP A 223 30.94 -9.55 -17.87
CA ASP A 223 31.93 -10.61 -18.09
C ASP A 223 32.38 -11.26 -16.78
N VAL A 224 33.23 -12.30 -16.87
CA VAL A 224 33.78 -13.03 -15.72
C VAL A 224 34.55 -12.16 -14.71
N ASN A 225 34.96 -10.94 -15.09
CA ASN A 225 35.63 -9.99 -14.21
C ASN A 225 34.65 -8.95 -13.62
N GLY A 226 33.35 -9.15 -13.80
CA GLY A 226 32.30 -8.23 -13.35
C GLY A 226 32.12 -6.97 -14.20
N LYS A 227 32.81 -6.86 -15.35
CA LYS A 227 32.72 -5.66 -16.21
C LYS A 227 31.50 -5.74 -17.12
N THR A 228 30.62 -4.75 -17.04
CA THR A 228 29.47 -4.61 -17.94
C THR A 228 29.90 -4.51 -19.40
N LYS A 229 29.45 -5.46 -20.23
CA LYS A 229 29.65 -5.50 -21.68
C LYS A 229 28.43 -5.02 -22.45
N ILE A 230 27.24 -5.32 -21.92
CA ILE A 230 25.97 -4.94 -22.55
C ILE A 230 25.07 -4.28 -21.51
N LYS A 231 24.45 -3.18 -21.90
CA LYS A 231 23.29 -2.59 -21.22
C LYS A 231 22.07 -2.77 -22.12
N ALA A 232 21.10 -3.52 -21.65
CA ALA A 232 19.81 -3.73 -22.29
C ALA A 232 18.72 -3.08 -21.43
N LYS A 233 17.82 -2.34 -22.05
CA LYS A 233 16.65 -1.76 -21.38
C LYS A 233 15.43 -2.29 -22.09
N PHE A 234 14.63 -3.07 -21.38
CA PHE A 234 13.40 -3.64 -21.90
C PHE A 234 12.27 -2.62 -21.80
N THR A 235 11.33 -2.68 -22.75
CA THR A 235 10.14 -1.80 -22.77
C THR A 235 9.03 -2.31 -21.85
N TYR A 236 9.27 -3.39 -21.13
CA TYR A 236 8.37 -4.07 -20.20
C TYR A 236 9.16 -4.49 -18.95
N ASP A 237 8.45 -4.66 -17.83
CA ASP A 237 9.01 -5.28 -16.64
C ASP A 237 9.11 -6.81 -16.85
N ILE A 238 10.27 -7.36 -16.54
CA ILE A 238 10.59 -8.78 -16.64
C ILE A 238 10.03 -9.47 -15.39
N ASP A 239 9.11 -10.42 -15.57
CA ASP A 239 8.51 -11.19 -14.47
C ASP A 239 9.58 -12.08 -13.81
N THR A 240 9.49 -12.28 -12.50
CA THR A 240 10.34 -13.25 -11.78
C THR A 240 9.90 -14.69 -12.03
N LYS A 241 8.65 -14.89 -12.46
CA LYS A 241 8.09 -16.20 -12.85
C LYS A 241 7.87 -16.20 -14.36
N GLY A 242 8.19 -17.29 -15.06
CA GLY A 242 7.92 -17.34 -16.49
C GLY A 242 8.19 -18.68 -17.15
N TYR A 243 7.89 -18.74 -18.45
CA TYR A 243 8.16 -19.91 -19.27
C TYR A 243 9.64 -19.94 -19.67
N PHE A 244 10.13 -21.15 -19.91
CA PHE A 244 11.47 -21.41 -20.44
C PHE A 244 11.36 -21.86 -21.89
N SER A 245 12.31 -21.45 -22.72
CA SER A 245 12.37 -21.90 -24.11
C SER A 245 13.80 -22.04 -24.62
N LEU A 246 14.01 -22.97 -25.53
CA LEU A 246 15.23 -23.13 -26.32
C LEU A 246 14.86 -22.97 -27.80
N TRP A 247 15.63 -22.18 -28.53
CA TRP A 247 15.32 -21.82 -29.92
C TRP A 247 16.54 -21.93 -30.84
N SER A 248 16.33 -22.56 -31.99
CA SER A 248 17.34 -22.82 -33.03
C SER A 248 16.96 -22.21 -34.38
N SER A 249 17.84 -21.38 -34.96
CA SER A 249 17.62 -20.63 -36.21
C SER A 249 18.38 -21.19 -37.42
N GLY A 250 17.66 -21.56 -38.48
CA GLY A 250 18.12 -22.29 -39.66
C GLY A 250 18.25 -21.47 -40.95
N GLY A 251 19.43 -21.52 -41.53
CA GLY A 251 19.68 -21.41 -42.98
C GLY A 251 20.52 -22.61 -43.42
N ASN A 252 20.32 -23.10 -44.65
CA ASN A 252 20.70 -24.41 -45.21
C ASN A 252 22.20 -24.85 -45.21
N SER A 253 23.06 -24.44 -44.27
CA SER A 253 24.46 -24.90 -44.25
C SER A 253 25.18 -24.80 -42.89
N GLY A 254 24.83 -25.67 -41.93
CA GLY A 254 25.64 -25.90 -40.72
C GLY A 254 25.00 -26.88 -39.72
N SER A 255 25.85 -27.52 -38.89
CA SER A 255 25.48 -28.62 -37.98
C SER A 255 24.92 -28.17 -36.63
N ALA A 256 24.36 -26.96 -36.49
CA ALA A 256 23.88 -26.47 -35.21
C ALA A 256 22.71 -27.29 -34.64
N TYR A 257 22.76 -27.58 -33.34
CA TYR A 257 21.79 -28.39 -32.61
C TYR A 257 21.83 -28.09 -31.11
N ILE A 258 20.75 -28.48 -30.43
CA ILE A 258 20.65 -28.56 -28.97
C ILE A 258 20.39 -30.04 -28.58
N ASP A 259 21.12 -30.57 -27.60
CA ASP A 259 20.99 -31.98 -27.13
C ASP A 259 21.21 -32.06 -25.59
N ASN A 260 20.89 -33.20 -24.99
CA ASN A 260 21.15 -33.53 -23.58
C ASN A 260 20.66 -32.45 -22.59
N VAL A 261 19.42 -31.97 -22.74
CA VAL A 261 18.87 -30.93 -21.85
C VAL A 261 18.50 -31.53 -20.49
N ASP A 262 19.11 -31.04 -19.42
CA ASP A 262 18.83 -31.35 -18.01
C ASP A 262 18.32 -30.09 -17.31
N ILE A 263 17.23 -30.20 -16.55
CA ILE A 263 16.62 -29.06 -15.86
C ILE A 263 16.45 -29.41 -14.38
N LYS A 264 16.81 -28.47 -13.50
CA LYS A 264 16.68 -28.57 -12.05
C LYS A 264 16.11 -27.28 -11.51
N TRP A 265 15.31 -27.35 -10.46
CA TRP A 265 14.83 -26.17 -9.75
C TRP A 265 14.72 -26.48 -8.26
N SER A 266 14.78 -25.44 -7.44
CA SER A 266 14.49 -25.52 -6.02
C SER A 266 13.63 -24.35 -5.61
N ASP A 267 12.55 -24.63 -4.90
CA ASP A 267 11.87 -23.62 -4.09
C ASP A 267 12.85 -23.21 -2.97
N ALA A 268 12.97 -21.91 -2.65
CA ALA A 268 13.66 -21.56 -1.42
C ALA A 268 12.93 -22.20 -0.25
N VAL A 269 13.69 -22.57 0.78
CA VAL A 269 13.10 -22.67 2.13
C VAL A 269 12.42 -21.33 2.36
N PRO A 270 11.10 -21.27 2.61
CA PRO A 270 10.44 -20.01 2.89
C PRO A 270 11.21 -19.33 4.03
N GLU A 271 11.93 -18.25 3.72
CA GLU A 271 12.44 -17.44 4.80
C GLU A 271 11.21 -16.91 5.53
N PRO A 272 11.12 -17.09 6.87
CA PRO A 272 9.98 -16.59 7.61
C PRO A 272 9.82 -15.11 7.28
N TYR A 273 8.64 -14.72 6.80
CA TYR A 273 8.35 -13.30 6.66
C TYR A 273 8.39 -12.67 8.07
N TYR A 274 9.29 -11.71 8.24
CA TYR A 274 9.38 -10.91 9.45
C TYR A 274 8.62 -9.60 9.20
N PRO A 275 7.45 -9.41 9.83
CA PRO A 275 6.71 -8.15 9.73
C PRO A 275 7.57 -6.98 10.14
N ALA A 276 7.27 -5.79 9.59
CA ALA A 276 7.84 -4.57 10.13
C ALA A 276 7.50 -4.46 11.63
N ASP A 277 8.47 -4.04 12.43
CA ASP A 277 8.23 -3.77 13.84
C ASP A 277 7.38 -2.50 13.96
N THR A 278 6.09 -2.67 14.19
CA THR A 278 5.14 -1.55 14.29
C THR A 278 5.46 -0.61 15.46
N THR A 279 6.36 -0.99 16.39
CA THR A 279 6.84 -0.09 17.46
C THR A 279 7.80 0.99 16.95
N LEU A 280 8.33 0.83 15.73
CA LEU A 280 9.16 1.82 15.05
C LEU A 280 8.34 2.84 14.26
N LEU A 281 7.01 2.65 14.14
CA LEU A 281 6.15 3.60 13.44
C LEU A 281 6.16 4.96 14.17
N ARG A 282 6.47 5.99 13.40
CA ARG A 282 6.56 7.36 13.87
C ARG A 282 5.20 8.03 13.79
N ASP A 283 4.56 8.22 14.94
CA ASP A 283 3.34 9.01 15.02
C ASP A 283 3.63 10.49 14.73
N LEU A 284 3.02 11.00 13.65
CA LEU A 284 3.17 12.37 13.18
C LEU A 284 2.25 13.37 13.89
N TYR A 285 1.30 12.90 14.69
CA TYR A 285 0.22 13.72 15.24
C TYR A 285 -0.60 14.42 14.16
N SER A 286 -0.74 13.79 12.99
CA SER A 286 -1.46 14.36 11.84
C SER A 286 -2.92 14.67 12.14
N ASP A 287 -3.52 13.97 13.10
CA ASP A 287 -4.85 14.24 13.64
C ASP A 287 -4.99 15.57 14.42
N THR A 288 -3.87 16.24 14.72
CA THR A 288 -3.81 17.57 15.33
C THR A 288 -3.54 18.70 14.32
N TRP A 289 -3.22 18.36 13.07
CA TRP A 289 -2.96 19.35 12.05
C TRP A 289 -4.25 20.07 11.62
N VAL A 290 -4.13 21.34 11.28
CA VAL A 290 -5.25 22.19 10.84
C VAL A 290 -5.07 22.59 9.39
N ALA A 291 -6.16 22.81 8.66
CA ALA A 291 -6.11 23.25 7.27
C ALA A 291 -7.37 24.01 6.87
N THR A 292 -7.27 24.82 5.83
CA THR A 292 -8.42 25.43 5.15
C THR A 292 -8.28 25.21 3.64
N ASP A 293 -9.36 24.79 2.99
CA ASP A 293 -9.40 24.62 1.53
C ASP A 293 -9.86 25.89 0.79
N ASP A 294 -9.94 25.82 -0.54
CA ASP A 294 -10.29 26.97 -1.39
C ASP A 294 -11.76 27.43 -1.24
N LEU A 295 -12.57 26.68 -0.49
CA LEU A 295 -13.97 26.99 -0.18
C LEU A 295 -14.17 27.44 1.28
N ASP A 296 -13.11 27.81 1.98
CA ASP A 296 -13.10 28.20 3.40
C ASP A 296 -13.57 27.10 4.36
N ARG A 297 -13.55 25.82 3.95
CA ARG A 297 -13.87 24.69 4.85
C ARG A 297 -12.64 24.34 5.66
N THR A 298 -12.83 24.12 6.96
CA THR A 298 -11.73 23.95 7.90
C THR A 298 -11.62 22.53 8.41
N VAL A 299 -10.38 22.03 8.49
CA VAL A 299 -9.99 20.89 9.31
C VAL A 299 -9.47 21.46 10.62
N ILE A 300 -10.14 21.13 11.71
CA ILE A 300 -9.79 21.63 13.05
C ILE A 300 -9.39 20.47 13.96
N ASP A 301 -8.56 20.76 14.95
CA ASP A 301 -8.14 19.81 15.97
C ASP A 301 -9.22 19.62 17.05
N GLY A 302 -9.19 18.46 17.73
CA GLY A 302 -9.99 18.24 18.94
C GLY A 302 -11.52 18.36 18.81
N VAL A 303 -12.10 18.14 17.61
CA VAL A 303 -13.57 18.17 17.38
C VAL A 303 -14.30 17.24 18.33
N SER A 304 -13.78 16.01 18.48
CA SER A 304 -14.29 15.00 19.39
C SER A 304 -13.17 14.06 19.80
N ALA A 305 -13.35 13.35 20.92
CA ALA A 305 -12.40 12.33 21.37
C ALA A 305 -12.26 11.23 20.30
N PRO A 306 -11.05 10.66 20.10
CA PRO A 306 -10.84 9.53 19.20
C PRO A 306 -11.84 8.39 19.46
N ARG A 307 -12.32 7.77 18.38
CA ARG A 307 -13.36 6.75 18.36
C ARG A 307 -12.86 5.55 17.56
N ASP A 308 -13.14 4.35 18.05
CA ASP A 308 -12.85 3.09 17.35
C ASP A 308 -13.79 2.93 16.14
N LYS A 309 -13.26 3.24 14.96
CA LYS A 309 -13.93 3.26 13.66
C LYS A 309 -12.93 2.80 12.60
N LEU A 310 -13.44 2.13 11.57
CA LEU A 310 -12.63 1.64 10.46
C LEU A 310 -13.06 2.32 9.15
N VAL A 311 -12.11 2.90 8.42
CA VAL A 311 -12.36 3.64 7.18
C VAL A 311 -11.55 3.05 6.04
N GLY A 312 -12.26 2.53 5.05
CA GLY A 312 -11.70 1.96 3.83
C GLY A 312 -11.79 2.92 2.64
N MET A 313 -10.76 2.99 1.83
CA MET A 313 -10.72 3.79 0.61
C MET A 313 -10.64 2.91 -0.63
N PHE A 314 -11.58 3.07 -1.57
CA PHE A 314 -11.53 2.38 -2.85
C PHE A 314 -10.30 2.85 -3.62
N TYR A 315 -9.47 1.91 -4.08
CA TYR A 315 -8.20 2.22 -4.74
C TYR A 315 -8.02 1.45 -6.05
N GLN A 316 -7.86 2.20 -7.14
CA GLN A 316 -7.74 1.68 -8.49
C GLN A 316 -6.29 1.34 -8.86
N ILE A 317 -6.08 0.15 -9.44
CA ILE A 317 -4.73 -0.39 -9.71
C ILE A 317 -4.44 -0.80 -11.16
N TRP A 318 -5.29 -0.43 -12.11
CA TRP A 318 -5.17 -0.83 -13.52
C TRP A 318 -4.41 0.14 -14.43
N PHE A 319 -3.87 1.26 -13.92
CA PHE A 319 -3.07 2.20 -14.73
C PHE A 319 -1.67 1.63 -14.98
N THR A 320 -1.62 0.67 -15.90
CA THR A 320 -0.40 -0.04 -16.30
C THR A 320 0.10 0.51 -17.63
N PRO A 321 1.40 0.38 -17.97
CA PRO A 321 1.93 0.92 -19.22
C PRO A 321 1.25 0.26 -20.42
N THR A 322 0.37 1.01 -21.10
CA THR A 322 -0.35 0.51 -22.28
C THR A 322 0.45 0.63 -23.57
N SER A 323 1.61 1.31 -23.55
CA SER A 323 2.45 1.58 -24.74
C SER A 323 3.05 0.32 -25.37
N VAL A 324 3.12 -0.78 -24.63
CA VAL A 324 3.52 -2.11 -25.14
C VAL A 324 2.40 -2.78 -25.94
N THR A 325 1.14 -2.46 -25.64
CA THR A 325 -0.03 -3.03 -26.33
C THR A 325 -0.51 -2.12 -27.46
N TYR A 326 -0.41 -0.80 -27.28
CA TYR A 326 -0.87 0.23 -28.23
C TYR A 326 0.15 1.37 -28.29
N SER A 327 1.19 1.23 -29.11
CA SER A 327 2.31 2.19 -29.21
C SER A 327 1.91 3.60 -29.68
N ASP A 328 0.70 3.76 -30.22
CA ASP A 328 0.11 5.01 -30.68
C ASP A 328 -0.97 5.57 -29.73
N GLN A 329 -1.14 4.96 -28.55
CA GLN A 329 -2.16 5.38 -27.58
C GLN A 329 -1.88 6.79 -27.06
N LYS A 330 -2.76 7.71 -27.44
CA LYS A 330 -2.80 9.09 -26.92
C LYS A 330 -3.66 9.14 -25.66
N ILE A 331 -3.35 10.09 -24.79
CA ILE A 331 -4.23 10.44 -23.67
C ILE A 331 -5.49 11.13 -24.22
N TYR A 332 -6.66 10.53 -23.96
CA TYR A 332 -7.97 11.11 -24.23
C TYR A 332 -8.51 11.72 -22.95
N ASP A 333 -8.24 13.00 -22.71
CA ASP A 333 -8.71 13.75 -21.54
C ASP A 333 -9.90 14.63 -21.92
N HIS A 334 -11.10 14.29 -21.44
CA HIS A 334 -12.32 15.00 -21.78
C HIS A 334 -12.33 16.45 -21.30
N TYR A 335 -11.72 16.76 -20.15
CA TYR A 335 -11.65 18.12 -19.64
C TYR A 335 -10.73 18.99 -20.50
N LYS A 336 -9.53 18.51 -20.83
CA LYS A 336 -8.63 19.22 -21.75
C LYS A 336 -9.21 19.35 -23.15
N ILE A 337 -9.91 18.34 -23.65
CA ILE A 337 -10.59 18.40 -24.95
C ILE A 337 -11.68 19.49 -24.92
N TYR A 338 -12.45 19.56 -23.83
CA TYR A 338 -13.46 20.60 -23.63
C TYR A 338 -12.83 22.00 -23.58
N LEU A 339 -11.77 22.21 -22.80
CA LEU A 339 -11.09 23.50 -22.71
C LEU A 339 -10.53 23.98 -24.07
N ASN A 340 -10.10 23.06 -24.93
CA ASN A 340 -9.51 23.39 -26.23
C ASN A 340 -10.53 23.62 -27.36
N GLY A 341 -11.72 23.01 -27.29
CA GLY A 341 -12.65 23.03 -28.42
C GLY A 341 -14.13 22.94 -28.07
N GLY A 342 -14.47 23.08 -26.78
CA GLY A 342 -15.83 23.05 -26.26
C GLY A 342 -16.56 21.73 -26.52
N PHE A 343 -17.89 21.82 -26.49
CA PHE A 343 -18.77 20.67 -26.65
C PHE A 343 -18.54 19.89 -27.96
N GLU A 344 -18.33 20.55 -29.10
CA GLU A 344 -18.17 19.85 -30.38
C GLU A 344 -16.87 19.01 -30.43
N ALA A 345 -15.81 19.44 -29.74
CA ALA A 345 -14.60 18.65 -29.61
C ALA A 345 -14.83 17.40 -28.73
N VAL A 346 -15.50 17.55 -27.59
CA VAL A 346 -15.87 16.42 -26.72
C VAL A 346 -16.79 15.45 -27.44
N LYS A 347 -17.83 15.94 -28.12
CA LYS A 347 -18.75 15.12 -28.93
C LYS A 347 -18.01 14.30 -29.98
N LYS A 348 -17.02 14.89 -30.65
CA LYS A 348 -16.16 14.16 -31.60
C LYS A 348 -15.31 13.10 -30.89
N ALA A 349 -14.71 13.42 -29.75
CA ALA A 349 -13.91 12.47 -28.98
C ALA A 349 -14.76 11.30 -28.46
N TYR A 350 -15.95 11.58 -27.97
CA TYR A 350 -16.96 10.60 -27.57
C TYR A 350 -17.28 9.67 -28.75
N ASP A 351 -17.68 10.22 -29.90
CA ASP A 351 -18.13 9.39 -31.03
C ASP A 351 -16.98 8.66 -31.76
N LYS A 352 -15.79 9.27 -31.85
CA LYS A 352 -14.70 8.81 -32.72
C LYS A 352 -13.39 8.48 -32.00
N GLY A 353 -13.36 8.58 -30.68
CA GLY A 353 -12.28 8.05 -29.88
C GLY A 353 -12.08 6.53 -30.07
N PRO A 354 -11.05 5.97 -29.43
CA PRO A 354 -10.81 4.54 -29.47
C PRO A 354 -11.73 3.81 -28.47
N GLN A 355 -12.31 2.70 -28.93
CA GLN A 355 -13.22 1.85 -28.14
C GLN A 355 -12.43 0.94 -27.19
N GLY A 356 -12.97 0.70 -26.00
CA GLY A 356 -12.36 -0.10 -24.94
C GLY A 356 -11.15 0.55 -24.27
N TRP A 357 -10.74 1.74 -24.71
CA TRP A 357 -9.62 2.47 -24.12
C TRP A 357 -10.09 3.31 -22.94
N GLY A 358 -9.23 3.45 -21.94
CA GLY A 358 -9.44 4.39 -20.83
C GLY A 358 -9.37 5.84 -21.33
N HIS A 359 -10.48 6.56 -21.26
CA HIS A 359 -10.55 7.99 -21.50
C HIS A 359 -10.62 8.68 -20.14
N TYR A 360 -9.70 9.62 -19.92
CA TYR A 360 -9.58 10.39 -18.70
C TYR A 360 -10.71 11.41 -18.57
N TRP A 361 -11.33 11.49 -17.40
CA TRP A 361 -12.34 12.52 -17.12
C TRP A 361 -11.69 13.89 -16.82
N GLY A 362 -10.43 13.89 -16.36
CA GLY A 362 -9.58 15.05 -16.10
C GLY A 362 -8.13 14.62 -15.88
N GLU A 363 -7.25 15.59 -15.59
CA GLU A 363 -5.84 15.32 -15.28
C GLU A 363 -5.62 15.22 -13.76
N PRO A 364 -5.04 14.10 -13.26
CA PRO A 364 -4.58 14.02 -11.88
C PRO A 364 -3.56 15.10 -11.57
N TYR A 365 -3.53 15.63 -10.35
CA TYR A 365 -2.56 16.66 -9.98
C TYR A 365 -1.11 16.21 -10.23
N PHE A 366 -0.81 14.94 -9.95
CA PHE A 366 0.49 14.32 -10.17
C PHE A 366 0.74 13.83 -11.61
N GLY A 367 -0.14 14.21 -12.55
CA GLY A 367 -0.11 13.80 -13.94
C GLY A 367 -0.66 12.39 -14.18
N TYR A 368 -0.69 11.95 -15.43
CA TYR A 368 -1.18 10.64 -15.86
C TYR A 368 -0.19 9.54 -15.45
N TYR A 369 -0.05 9.26 -14.16
CA TYR A 369 0.92 8.32 -13.63
C TYR A 369 0.58 6.85 -13.92
N LEU A 370 1.55 5.97 -13.69
CA LEU A 370 1.36 4.52 -13.64
C LEU A 370 1.16 4.06 -12.20
N THR A 371 0.38 3.00 -11.98
CA THR A 371 0.12 2.44 -10.65
C THR A 371 1.41 1.93 -9.98
N ASN A 372 2.42 1.52 -10.75
CA ASN A 372 3.72 1.07 -10.22
C ASN A 372 4.75 2.21 -10.04
N ASP A 373 4.34 3.48 -10.16
CA ASP A 373 5.19 4.62 -9.84
C ASP A 373 5.39 4.72 -8.32
N ARG A 374 6.58 4.31 -7.85
CA ARG A 374 6.96 4.33 -6.44
C ARG A 374 6.70 5.68 -5.75
N TRP A 375 6.95 6.80 -6.44
CA TRP A 375 6.76 8.12 -5.87
C TRP A 375 5.27 8.38 -5.57
N ILE A 376 4.39 7.95 -6.48
CA ILE A 376 2.94 8.07 -6.34
C ILE A 376 2.42 7.17 -5.22
N ILE A 377 2.87 5.92 -5.15
CA ILE A 377 2.46 4.97 -4.10
C ILE A 377 2.74 5.57 -2.71
N ARG A 378 3.95 6.13 -2.51
CA ARG A 378 4.34 6.75 -1.24
C ARG A 378 3.54 8.00 -0.93
N LYS A 379 3.37 8.92 -1.90
CA LYS A 379 2.58 10.15 -1.69
C LYS A 379 1.11 9.84 -1.38
N HIS A 380 0.49 8.88 -2.07
CA HIS A 380 -0.87 8.45 -1.76
C HIS A 380 -0.99 7.83 -0.37
N ALA A 381 -0.04 6.97 0.03
CA ALA A 381 -0.03 6.38 1.37
C ALA A 381 0.03 7.46 2.46
N SER A 382 0.97 8.41 2.35
CA SER A 382 1.09 9.52 3.30
C SER A 382 -0.18 10.37 3.35
N MET A 383 -0.74 10.78 2.20
CA MET A 383 -1.97 11.56 2.17
C MET A 383 -3.15 10.85 2.84
N LEU A 384 -3.33 9.56 2.57
CA LEU A 384 -4.43 8.78 3.15
C LEU A 384 -4.23 8.55 4.66
N SER A 385 -3.01 8.23 5.10
CA SER A 385 -2.66 8.10 6.52
C SER A 385 -2.87 9.43 7.27
N ASP A 386 -2.45 10.55 6.70
CA ASP A 386 -2.53 11.88 7.33
C ASP A 386 -3.97 12.27 7.71
N ILE A 387 -4.95 11.86 6.91
CA ILE A 387 -6.38 12.14 7.17
C ILE A 387 -7.08 11.03 7.97
N GLY A 388 -6.40 9.93 8.27
CA GLY A 388 -6.90 8.84 9.08
C GLY A 388 -7.71 7.79 8.31
N VAL A 389 -7.38 7.53 7.04
CA VAL A 389 -7.86 6.34 6.32
C VAL A 389 -7.09 5.13 6.85
N ASP A 390 -7.81 4.10 7.30
CA ASP A 390 -7.19 2.91 7.91
C ASP A 390 -6.73 1.89 6.87
N PHE A 391 -7.46 1.79 5.75
CA PHE A 391 -7.10 0.82 4.71
C PHE A 391 -7.50 1.24 3.30
N ILE A 392 -6.79 0.70 2.32
CA ILE A 392 -7.19 0.69 0.92
C ILE A 392 -7.75 -0.69 0.53
N PHE A 393 -8.78 -0.70 -0.30
CA PHE A 393 -9.27 -1.93 -0.90
C PHE A 393 -9.04 -1.89 -2.42
N LEU A 394 -8.15 -2.79 -2.87
CA LEU A 394 -7.64 -2.81 -4.23
C LEU A 394 -8.67 -3.39 -5.18
N ASP A 395 -9.07 -2.62 -6.19
CA ASP A 395 -10.00 -3.07 -7.22
C ASP A 395 -9.36 -4.12 -8.15
N VAL A 396 -9.88 -5.34 -8.05
CA VAL A 396 -9.61 -6.46 -8.98
C VAL A 396 -10.92 -7.08 -9.47
N THR A 397 -12.00 -6.30 -9.48
CA THR A 397 -13.37 -6.78 -9.78
C THR A 397 -13.57 -7.23 -11.22
N ASN A 398 -12.67 -6.86 -12.14
CA ASN A 398 -12.76 -7.18 -13.56
C ASN A 398 -12.13 -8.54 -13.95
N GLY A 399 -11.76 -9.38 -12.97
CA GLY A 399 -11.27 -10.75 -13.23
C GLY A 399 -9.79 -10.85 -13.60
N ASN A 400 -9.05 -9.73 -13.60
CA ASN A 400 -7.59 -9.71 -13.68
C ASN A 400 -7.05 -9.35 -12.29
N SER A 401 -6.15 -10.16 -11.75
CA SER A 401 -5.58 -9.94 -10.42
C SER A 401 -4.65 -8.72 -10.36
N GLN A 402 -4.15 -8.20 -11.48
CA GLN A 402 -3.26 -7.02 -11.54
C GLN A 402 -1.96 -7.19 -10.73
N ALA A 403 -1.34 -8.38 -10.82
CA ALA A 403 -0.17 -8.76 -10.02
C ALA A 403 0.97 -7.75 -9.99
N THR A 404 1.35 -7.19 -11.15
CA THR A 404 2.42 -6.18 -11.21
C THR A 404 2.10 -4.95 -10.35
N SER A 405 0.85 -4.50 -10.37
CA SER A 405 0.40 -3.31 -9.66
C SER A 405 0.34 -3.51 -8.16
N TYR A 406 -0.36 -4.55 -7.68
CA TYR A 406 -0.46 -4.76 -6.24
C TYR A 406 0.89 -5.12 -5.63
N ARG A 407 1.75 -5.91 -6.30
CA ARG A 407 3.09 -6.24 -5.78
C ARG A 407 3.94 -4.99 -5.56
N ALA A 408 3.85 -4.00 -6.46
CA ALA A 408 4.54 -2.72 -6.28
C ALA A 408 4.03 -2.00 -5.02
N ILE A 409 2.71 -1.97 -4.80
CA ILE A 409 2.11 -1.35 -3.61
C ILE A 409 2.56 -2.08 -2.33
N PHE A 410 2.42 -3.41 -2.27
CA PHE A 410 2.85 -4.22 -1.11
C PHE A 410 4.33 -4.01 -0.78
N LYS A 411 5.20 -4.05 -1.79
CA LYS A 411 6.65 -3.85 -1.62
C LYS A 411 6.98 -2.45 -1.09
N GLU A 412 6.33 -1.42 -1.63
CA GLU A 412 6.58 -0.04 -1.19
C GLU A 412 6.00 0.24 0.19
N TYR A 413 4.81 -0.28 0.53
CA TYR A 413 4.24 -0.16 1.88
C TYR A 413 5.09 -0.88 2.92
N GLU A 414 5.60 -2.07 2.60
CA GLU A 414 6.55 -2.78 3.47
C GLU A 414 7.81 -1.93 3.72
N GLN A 415 8.36 -1.33 2.67
CA GLN A 415 9.54 -0.48 2.78
C GLN A 415 9.25 0.78 3.60
N MET A 416 8.11 1.43 3.40
CA MET A 416 7.66 2.57 4.21
C MET A 416 7.57 2.22 5.69
N ARG A 417 6.95 1.08 6.04
CA ARG A 417 6.85 0.66 7.45
C ARG A 417 8.20 0.31 8.07
N LYS A 418 9.13 -0.28 7.30
CA LYS A 418 10.52 -0.50 7.74
C LYS A 418 11.28 0.81 7.98
N GLU A 419 10.93 1.86 7.26
CA GLU A 419 11.44 3.23 7.45
C GLU A 419 10.75 3.96 8.62
N GLY A 420 9.78 3.33 9.29
CA GLY A 420 9.02 3.91 10.40
C GLY A 420 7.84 4.78 9.96
N LEU A 421 7.40 4.69 8.70
CA LEU A 421 6.26 5.42 8.17
C LEU A 421 4.97 4.62 8.28
N ASP A 422 3.88 5.30 8.60
CA ASP A 422 2.56 4.68 8.61
C ASP A 422 1.96 4.59 7.19
N THR A 423 1.23 3.52 6.92
CA THR A 423 0.52 3.30 5.65
C THR A 423 -0.84 2.69 5.93
N PRO A 424 -1.86 2.96 5.11
CA PRO A 424 -3.09 2.21 5.17
C PRO A 424 -2.81 0.70 5.06
N ASP A 425 -3.60 -0.12 5.75
CA ASP A 425 -3.63 -1.55 5.52
C ASP A 425 -4.25 -1.86 4.13
N ILE A 426 -4.11 -3.09 3.67
CA ILE A 426 -4.51 -3.53 2.33
C ILE A 426 -5.49 -4.72 2.43
N CYS A 427 -6.57 -4.65 1.66
CA CYS A 427 -7.39 -5.82 1.33
C CYS A 427 -7.74 -5.83 -0.17
N PHE A 428 -8.16 -6.97 -0.70
CA PHE A 428 -8.59 -7.09 -2.09
C PHE A 428 -10.12 -6.99 -2.22
N PHE A 429 -10.57 -6.33 -3.28
CA PHE A 429 -11.96 -6.26 -3.69
C PHE A 429 -12.18 -6.98 -5.04
N LEU A 430 -12.83 -8.14 -4.96
CA LEU A 430 -13.11 -9.05 -6.06
C LEU A 430 -14.54 -8.88 -6.59
N ALA A 431 -14.79 -9.46 -7.76
CA ALA A 431 -16.06 -9.34 -8.49
C ALA A 431 -17.30 -9.82 -7.69
N ASP A 432 -18.49 -9.43 -8.13
CA ASP A 432 -19.73 -10.11 -7.73
C ASP A 432 -20.05 -11.33 -8.62
N ASP A 433 -19.42 -11.44 -9.81
CA ASP A 433 -19.49 -12.62 -10.67
C ASP A 433 -18.56 -13.72 -10.15
N VAL A 434 -19.17 -14.82 -9.70
CA VAL A 434 -18.49 -15.97 -9.09
C VAL A 434 -17.40 -16.56 -9.98
N SER A 435 -17.59 -16.60 -11.30
CA SER A 435 -16.62 -17.19 -12.23
C SER A 435 -15.33 -16.38 -12.31
N LEU A 436 -15.40 -15.07 -12.07
CA LEU A 436 -14.25 -14.19 -12.00
C LEU A 436 -13.60 -14.24 -10.60
N VAL A 437 -14.41 -14.33 -9.54
CA VAL A 437 -13.93 -14.36 -8.15
C VAL A 437 -12.98 -15.53 -7.91
N GLU A 438 -13.34 -16.75 -8.32
CA GLU A 438 -12.55 -17.93 -7.96
C GLU A 438 -11.11 -17.86 -8.50
N ASN A 439 -10.95 -17.50 -9.77
CA ASN A 439 -9.62 -17.39 -10.39
C ASN A 439 -8.78 -16.32 -9.70
N VAL A 440 -9.34 -15.12 -9.51
CA VAL A 440 -8.61 -14.02 -8.86
C VAL A 440 -8.31 -14.33 -7.39
N PHE A 441 -9.24 -14.99 -6.69
CA PHE A 441 -9.05 -15.40 -5.30
C PHE A 441 -7.89 -16.38 -5.16
N LEU A 442 -7.82 -17.40 -6.01
CA LEU A 442 -6.72 -18.37 -6.00
C LEU A 442 -5.39 -17.70 -6.36
N ASP A 443 -5.38 -16.78 -7.34
CA ASP A 443 -4.19 -15.99 -7.68
C ASP A 443 -3.66 -15.21 -6.46
N VAL A 444 -4.51 -14.45 -5.77
CA VAL A 444 -4.07 -13.65 -4.62
C VAL A 444 -3.74 -14.51 -3.40
N TRP A 445 -4.44 -15.65 -3.22
CA TRP A 445 -4.12 -16.63 -2.19
C TRP A 445 -2.70 -17.19 -2.39
N ASP A 446 -2.42 -17.70 -3.58
CA ASP A 446 -1.12 -18.29 -3.91
C ASP A 446 0.01 -17.26 -3.85
N ASP A 447 -0.25 -16.02 -4.30
CA ASP A 447 0.81 -15.02 -4.43
C ASP A 447 1.09 -14.23 -3.15
N VAL A 448 0.09 -14.02 -2.29
CA VAL A 448 0.22 -13.14 -1.10
C VAL A 448 -0.04 -13.90 0.20
N TYR A 449 -1.18 -14.57 0.33
CA TYR A 449 -1.68 -15.01 1.63
C TYR A 449 -1.16 -16.38 2.08
N SER A 450 -0.97 -17.34 1.17
CA SER A 450 -0.61 -18.73 1.49
C SER A 450 0.77 -18.85 2.16
N THR A 451 1.67 -17.90 1.92
CA THR A 451 3.03 -17.84 2.47
C THR A 451 3.11 -16.99 3.75
N GLY A 452 2.06 -16.21 4.06
CA GLY A 452 2.06 -15.23 5.15
C GLY A 452 2.92 -13.99 4.89
N GLN A 453 3.27 -13.72 3.63
CA GLN A 453 4.06 -12.55 3.24
C GLN A 453 3.26 -11.27 3.39
N TYR A 454 3.85 -10.21 3.94
CA TYR A 454 3.18 -8.91 4.19
C TYR A 454 2.07 -8.94 5.24
N ARG A 455 2.09 -9.88 6.18
CA ARG A 455 0.99 -10.06 7.15
C ARG A 455 0.67 -8.85 8.05
N ASP A 456 1.63 -7.95 8.24
CA ASP A 456 1.40 -6.66 8.91
C ASP A 456 0.61 -5.69 8.04
N LEU A 457 0.69 -5.78 6.71
CA LEU A 457 -0.03 -4.91 5.78
C LEU A 457 -1.49 -5.31 5.58
N TYR A 458 -1.96 -6.41 6.17
CA TYR A 458 -3.32 -6.89 5.93
C TYR A 458 -4.34 -6.17 6.82
N VAL A 459 -5.49 -5.83 6.25
CA VAL A 459 -6.63 -5.41 7.07
C VAL A 459 -7.13 -6.60 7.88
N MET A 460 -6.96 -6.55 9.20
CA MET A 460 -7.45 -7.59 10.10
C MET A 460 -8.86 -7.26 10.59
N TYR A 461 -9.82 -8.14 10.30
CA TYR A 461 -11.22 -7.97 10.70
C TYR A 461 -11.78 -9.28 11.30
N ASP A 462 -12.38 -9.19 12.49
CA ASP A 462 -12.83 -10.35 13.29
C ASP A 462 -11.72 -11.44 13.47
N GLY A 463 -10.46 -11.01 13.55
CA GLY A 463 -9.30 -11.87 13.80
C GLY A 463 -8.67 -12.54 12.58
N LYS A 464 -9.13 -12.24 11.36
CA LYS A 464 -8.58 -12.75 10.09
C LYS A 464 -8.42 -11.63 9.05
N PRO A 465 -7.58 -11.80 8.02
CA PRO A 465 -7.54 -10.87 6.89
C PRO A 465 -8.92 -10.66 6.25
N LEU A 466 -9.25 -9.42 5.94
CA LEU A 466 -10.47 -9.03 5.24
C LEU A 466 -10.32 -9.25 3.74
N ILE A 467 -11.37 -9.77 3.09
CA ILE A 467 -11.48 -9.80 1.62
C ILE A 467 -12.92 -9.53 1.18
N LEU A 468 -13.10 -8.73 0.14
CA LEU A 468 -14.42 -8.31 -0.34
C LEU A 468 -14.72 -9.01 -1.67
N GLY A 469 -15.93 -9.54 -1.84
CA GLY A 469 -16.35 -10.20 -3.09
C GLY A 469 -17.42 -11.27 -2.89
N ASN A 470 -17.90 -11.91 -3.96
CA ASN A 470 -18.98 -12.91 -3.86
C ASN A 470 -18.49 -14.36 -3.69
N PHE A 471 -18.29 -14.78 -2.44
CA PHE A 471 -17.80 -16.12 -2.06
C PHE A 471 -18.89 -17.20 -1.97
N ASN A 472 -20.14 -16.93 -2.38
CA ASN A 472 -21.27 -17.83 -2.13
C ASN A 472 -21.31 -19.09 -3.02
N LYS A 473 -20.52 -19.15 -4.10
CA LYS A 473 -20.56 -20.25 -5.06
C LYS A 473 -19.17 -20.65 -5.56
N LEU A 474 -18.14 -20.45 -4.74
CA LEU A 474 -16.82 -21.02 -5.02
C LEU A 474 -16.87 -22.56 -5.03
N SER A 475 -15.91 -23.18 -5.71
CA SER A 475 -15.56 -24.60 -5.52
C SER A 475 -15.36 -24.94 -4.04
N GLU A 476 -15.55 -26.20 -3.69
CA GLU A 476 -15.50 -26.65 -2.28
C GLU A 476 -14.12 -26.36 -1.67
N GLU A 477 -13.07 -26.54 -2.46
CA GLU A 477 -11.68 -26.30 -2.11
C GLU A 477 -11.42 -24.81 -1.86
N ALA A 478 -11.74 -23.94 -2.83
CA ALA A 478 -11.55 -22.50 -2.69
C ALA A 478 -12.42 -21.92 -1.55
N ARG A 479 -13.64 -22.44 -1.38
CA ARG A 479 -14.52 -22.04 -0.30
C ARG A 479 -13.95 -22.38 1.08
N LYS A 480 -13.37 -23.57 1.23
CA LYS A 480 -12.72 -23.99 2.47
C LYS A 480 -11.55 -23.07 2.81
N ILE A 481 -10.69 -22.77 1.83
CA ILE A 481 -9.57 -21.82 2.01
C ILE A 481 -10.10 -20.45 2.47
N ALA A 482 -11.14 -19.93 1.82
CA ALA A 482 -11.73 -18.64 2.18
C ALA A 482 -12.29 -18.64 3.62
N ASP A 483 -13.08 -19.64 4.02
CA ASP A 483 -13.71 -19.69 5.35
C ASP A 483 -12.69 -19.94 6.48
N GLU A 484 -11.63 -20.72 6.22
CA GLU A 484 -10.56 -21.01 7.18
C GLU A 484 -9.62 -19.82 7.38
N ASN A 485 -9.32 -19.05 6.33
CA ASN A 485 -8.24 -18.06 6.37
C ASN A 485 -8.71 -16.61 6.36
N PHE A 486 -9.94 -16.30 5.93
CA PHE A 486 -10.41 -14.92 5.79
C PHE A 486 -11.67 -14.63 6.59
N THR A 487 -11.83 -13.36 6.92
CA THR A 487 -13.16 -12.78 7.11
C THR A 487 -13.58 -12.16 5.80
N TRP A 488 -14.58 -12.71 5.13
CA TRP A 488 -15.09 -12.15 3.88
C TRP A 488 -16.45 -11.48 4.07
N ARG A 489 -16.73 -10.49 3.23
CA ARG A 489 -18.05 -9.86 3.07
C ARG A 489 -18.40 -9.83 1.59
N ARG A 490 -19.64 -10.18 1.26
CA ARG A 490 -20.14 -9.90 -0.08
C ARG A 490 -20.19 -8.39 -0.25
N CYS A 491 -19.58 -7.86 -1.29
CA CYS A 491 -19.51 -6.43 -1.54
C CYS A 491 -19.92 -6.12 -2.98
N TRP A 492 -20.81 -5.15 -3.20
CA TRP A 492 -21.13 -4.65 -4.53
C TRP A 492 -21.73 -3.23 -4.49
N ALA A 493 -22.08 -2.66 -5.65
CA ALA A 493 -22.65 -1.32 -5.75
C ALA A 493 -24.18 -1.31 -5.78
N LEU A 494 -24.76 -0.13 -5.54
CA LEU A 494 -26.15 0.27 -5.78
C LEU A 494 -27.21 -0.43 -4.93
N GLN A 495 -28.25 0.32 -4.58
CA GLN A 495 -29.31 -0.15 -3.69
C GLN A 495 -30.04 -1.39 -4.21
N GLU A 496 -30.23 -1.49 -5.52
CA GLU A 496 -30.95 -2.60 -6.14
C GLU A 496 -30.28 -3.97 -5.93
N ASN A 497 -28.98 -3.99 -5.65
CA ASN A 497 -28.21 -5.22 -5.41
C ASN A 497 -28.23 -5.63 -3.93
N VAL A 498 -28.51 -4.68 -3.03
CA VAL A 498 -28.52 -4.89 -1.60
C VAL A 498 -29.91 -5.38 -1.19
N LYS A 499 -29.99 -6.65 -0.76
CA LYS A 499 -31.27 -7.29 -0.36
C LYS A 499 -31.81 -6.71 0.95
N ASP A 500 -31.44 -7.30 2.08
CA ASP A 500 -31.84 -6.87 3.42
C ASP A 500 -30.66 -6.25 4.21
N GLY A 501 -29.55 -5.97 3.52
CA GLY A 501 -28.34 -5.37 4.09
C GLY A 501 -27.53 -6.30 5.01
N LYS A 502 -27.91 -7.57 5.17
CA LYS A 502 -27.20 -8.48 6.10
C LYS A 502 -25.98 -9.13 5.46
N ASP A 503 -24.84 -9.04 6.14
CA ASP A 503 -23.54 -9.59 5.74
C ASP A 503 -23.14 -9.22 4.30
N PHE A 504 -23.60 -8.05 3.87
CA PHE A 504 -23.40 -7.50 2.54
C PHE A 504 -22.98 -6.04 2.71
N TRP A 505 -21.81 -5.69 2.20
CA TRP A 505 -21.31 -4.32 2.20
C TRP A 505 -21.56 -3.66 0.86
N THR A 506 -21.65 -2.33 0.86
CA THR A 506 -21.67 -1.56 -0.37
C THR A 506 -20.37 -0.82 -0.54
N TRP A 507 -19.74 -0.85 -1.71
CA TRP A 507 -18.65 0.10 -1.98
C TRP A 507 -19.21 1.44 -2.48
N MET A 508 -20.35 1.44 -3.15
CA MET A 508 -21.05 2.64 -3.62
C MET A 508 -22.56 2.46 -3.54
N CYS A 509 -23.29 3.48 -3.12
CA CYS A 509 -24.73 3.45 -2.96
C CYS A 509 -25.34 4.83 -3.22
N GLU A 510 -26.52 4.88 -3.85
CA GLU A 510 -27.29 6.11 -4.01
C GLU A 510 -27.75 6.67 -2.65
N THR A 511 -27.98 7.98 -2.57
CA THR A 511 -28.55 8.64 -1.37
C THR A 511 -30.08 8.45 -1.29
N PRO A 512 -30.67 8.17 -0.10
CA PRO A 512 -29.99 7.86 1.15
C PRO A 512 -29.35 6.46 1.10
N GLN A 513 -28.12 6.31 1.60
CA GLN A 513 -27.41 5.02 1.51
C GLN A 513 -28.10 3.92 2.32
N ILE A 514 -28.02 2.68 1.83
CA ILE A 514 -28.42 1.50 2.60
C ILE A 514 -27.38 1.24 3.69
N VAL A 515 -27.86 0.82 4.86
CA VAL A 515 -27.03 0.41 5.99
C VAL A 515 -26.79 -1.08 5.94
N SER A 516 -25.54 -1.48 6.09
CA SER A 516 -25.10 -2.86 6.17
C SER A 516 -25.08 -3.35 7.62
N TYR A 517 -25.49 -4.60 7.84
CA TYR A 517 -25.66 -5.19 9.17
C TYR A 517 -24.89 -6.51 9.32
N ASN A 518 -24.30 -6.73 10.49
CA ASN A 518 -23.62 -7.99 10.81
C ASN A 518 -24.59 -8.97 11.47
N SER A 519 -24.97 -10.04 10.77
CA SER A 519 -25.95 -11.01 11.29
C SER A 519 -25.40 -11.81 12.49
N LYS A 520 -24.09 -12.03 12.54
CA LYS A 520 -23.39 -12.73 13.63
C LYS A 520 -23.32 -11.90 14.91
N LYS A 521 -23.45 -10.56 14.81
CA LYS A 521 -23.48 -9.63 15.94
C LYS A 521 -24.89 -9.08 16.20
N GLY A 522 -25.93 -9.91 15.98
CA GLY A 522 -27.32 -9.54 16.30
C GLY A 522 -27.92 -8.47 15.38
N ASN A 523 -27.41 -8.36 14.14
CA ASN A 523 -27.71 -7.28 13.19
C ASN A 523 -27.28 -5.91 13.71
N ALA A 524 -26.12 -5.82 14.36
CA ALA A 524 -25.49 -4.54 14.63
C ALA A 524 -25.20 -3.81 13.32
N VAL A 525 -25.35 -2.47 13.32
CA VAL A 525 -24.91 -1.61 12.22
C VAL A 525 -23.42 -1.84 12.01
N GLU A 526 -23.05 -2.23 10.80
CA GLU A 526 -21.68 -2.61 10.47
C GLU A 526 -21.03 -1.59 9.54
N GLU A 527 -21.64 -1.30 8.39
CA GLU A 527 -21.00 -0.54 7.31
C GLU A 527 -21.97 0.44 6.60
N ILE A 528 -21.43 1.54 6.08
CA ILE A 528 -22.08 2.42 5.09
C ILE A 528 -21.05 2.95 4.08
N SER A 529 -21.44 3.04 2.80
CA SER A 529 -20.57 3.62 1.76
C SER A 529 -20.79 5.12 1.66
N ILE A 530 -19.75 5.90 1.33
CA ILE A 530 -19.85 7.33 0.99
C ILE A 530 -19.18 7.54 -0.37
N SER A 531 -19.85 8.26 -1.27
CA SER A 531 -19.35 8.54 -2.61
C SER A 531 -19.52 10.02 -2.99
N ALA A 532 -18.53 10.58 -3.69
CA ALA A 532 -18.59 11.97 -4.15
C ALA A 532 -19.45 12.15 -5.41
N GLY A 533 -19.63 11.10 -6.20
CA GLY A 533 -20.51 10.98 -7.38
C GLY A 533 -21.09 9.56 -7.45
N ILE A 534 -21.95 9.21 -8.40
CA ILE A 534 -22.38 7.80 -8.59
C ILE A 534 -21.87 7.25 -9.91
N LEU A 535 -22.60 7.44 -11.01
CA LEU A 535 -22.22 6.92 -12.32
C LEU A 535 -22.58 7.91 -13.42
N ALA A 536 -21.71 8.01 -14.44
CA ALA A 536 -21.95 8.89 -15.58
C ALA A 536 -23.20 8.49 -16.38
N ASN A 537 -23.46 7.19 -16.54
CA ASN A 537 -24.63 6.68 -17.27
C ASN A 537 -25.95 6.85 -16.51
N THR A 538 -25.93 6.96 -15.18
CA THR A 538 -27.12 7.32 -14.37
C THR A 538 -27.30 8.82 -14.26
N SER A 539 -26.35 9.60 -14.80
CA SER A 539 -26.35 11.07 -14.75
C SER A 539 -26.45 11.62 -13.32
N THR A 540 -25.83 10.94 -12.36
CA THR A 540 -25.77 11.36 -10.95
C THR A 540 -24.33 11.75 -10.61
N GLY A 541 -24.08 13.07 -10.60
CA GLY A 541 -22.76 13.66 -10.41
C GLY A 541 -22.57 14.27 -9.02
N ARG A 542 -21.45 14.97 -8.84
CA ARG A 542 -21.02 15.57 -7.56
C ARG A 542 -21.95 16.64 -7.01
N SER A 543 -22.65 17.32 -7.91
CA SER A 543 -23.59 18.37 -7.58
C SER A 543 -24.99 17.83 -7.22
N PHE A 544 -25.22 16.51 -7.30
CA PHE A 544 -26.49 15.91 -6.87
C PHE A 544 -26.75 16.21 -5.40
N SER A 545 -27.92 16.76 -5.09
CA SER A 545 -28.33 16.99 -3.71
C SER A 545 -29.84 17.03 -3.59
N ASN A 546 -30.36 16.67 -2.41
CA ASN A 546 -31.79 16.68 -2.12
C ASN A 546 -32.62 15.91 -3.17
N GLY A 547 -32.09 14.76 -3.61
CA GLY A 547 -32.72 13.87 -4.58
C GLY A 547 -32.71 14.37 -6.03
N LYS A 548 -31.90 15.38 -6.39
CA LYS A 548 -31.87 15.95 -7.74
C LYS A 548 -30.48 16.38 -8.19
N GLN A 549 -30.16 16.07 -9.44
CA GLN A 549 -29.04 16.66 -10.16
C GLN A 549 -29.43 18.04 -10.73
N PRO A 550 -28.54 19.05 -10.70
CA PRO A 550 -28.76 20.33 -11.39
C PRO A 550 -29.07 20.13 -12.88
N LYS A 551 -29.99 20.95 -13.42
CA LYS A 551 -30.34 20.91 -14.84
C LYS A 551 -29.20 21.46 -15.70
N VAL A 552 -29.13 21.01 -16.96
CA VAL A 552 -28.23 21.58 -17.98
C VAL A 552 -28.43 23.10 -18.10
N GLY A 553 -27.36 23.84 -17.83
CA GLY A 553 -27.32 25.30 -17.88
C GLY A 553 -27.26 25.87 -19.31
N THR A 554 -27.16 27.19 -19.38
CA THR A 554 -26.90 27.94 -20.61
C THR A 554 -25.60 28.72 -20.42
N LEU A 555 -24.65 28.57 -21.34
CA LEU A 555 -23.35 29.25 -21.32
C LEU A 555 -23.48 30.73 -21.74
N PRO A 556 -22.46 31.58 -21.50
CA PRO A 556 -22.49 33.00 -21.87
C PRO A 556 -22.74 33.28 -23.35
N ASP A 557 -22.40 32.34 -24.23
CA ASP A 557 -22.62 32.43 -25.68
C ASP A 557 -24.04 31.99 -26.12
N GLY A 558 -24.90 31.61 -25.17
CA GLY A 558 -26.28 31.17 -25.41
C GLY A 558 -26.42 29.68 -25.73
N THR A 559 -25.32 28.93 -25.83
CA THR A 559 -25.36 27.47 -26.04
C THR A 559 -25.69 26.73 -24.74
N LYS A 560 -26.05 25.46 -24.84
CA LYS A 560 -26.30 24.60 -23.68
C LYS A 560 -24.98 24.05 -23.14
N ASP A 561 -24.85 24.02 -21.82
CA ASP A 561 -23.72 23.37 -21.14
C ASP A 561 -23.90 21.84 -21.15
N TYR A 562 -23.94 21.26 -22.36
CA TYR A 562 -24.02 19.82 -22.53
C TYR A 562 -22.83 19.16 -21.83
N PHE A 563 -23.13 18.05 -21.17
CA PHE A 563 -22.28 17.32 -20.23
C PHE A 563 -21.91 18.07 -18.95
N GLN A 564 -22.37 19.31 -18.77
CA GLN A 564 -22.25 20.06 -17.51
C GLN A 564 -20.80 20.30 -17.05
N PHE A 565 -19.92 20.68 -17.98
CA PHE A 565 -18.51 20.99 -17.67
C PHE A 565 -18.32 22.27 -16.84
N ASN A 566 -19.34 23.14 -16.75
CA ASN A 566 -19.23 24.47 -16.14
C ASN A 566 -20.15 24.65 -14.92
N LEU A 567 -20.57 23.58 -14.26
CA LEU A 567 -21.31 23.71 -13.00
C LEU A 567 -20.39 24.26 -11.90
N GLU A 568 -20.73 25.44 -11.37
CA GLU A 568 -20.03 26.09 -10.25
C GLU A 568 -20.05 25.23 -8.97
N THR A 569 -21.02 24.32 -8.85
CA THR A 569 -21.16 23.43 -7.69
C THR A 569 -20.29 22.18 -7.77
N THR A 570 -19.65 21.90 -8.92
CA THR A 570 -18.81 20.70 -9.13
C THR A 570 -17.73 20.55 -8.07
N GLY A 571 -17.12 21.65 -7.63
CA GLY A 571 -16.05 21.63 -6.62
C GLY A 571 -16.54 21.62 -5.16
N GLN A 572 -17.85 21.75 -4.92
CA GLN A 572 -18.41 21.95 -3.58
C GLN A 572 -18.71 20.63 -2.82
N GLY A 573 -18.76 19.50 -3.53
CA GLY A 573 -18.99 18.18 -2.95
C GLY A 573 -20.33 18.04 -2.23
N LEU A 574 -21.43 18.48 -2.87
CA LEU A 574 -22.77 18.50 -2.27
C LEU A 574 -23.29 17.09 -1.99
N LEU A 575 -23.16 16.16 -2.93
CA LEU A 575 -23.54 14.76 -2.71
C LEU A 575 -22.69 14.14 -1.58
N PHE A 576 -21.39 14.43 -1.61
CA PHE A 576 -20.44 13.91 -0.62
C PHE A 576 -20.81 14.34 0.79
N ALA A 577 -21.12 15.63 0.98
CA ALA A 577 -21.59 16.17 2.25
C ALA A 577 -22.91 15.54 2.72
N GLU A 578 -23.87 15.32 1.81
CA GLU A 578 -25.14 14.67 2.13
C GLU A 578 -24.94 13.23 2.62
N GLN A 579 -24.08 12.47 1.93
CA GLN A 579 -23.75 11.09 2.30
C GLN A 579 -22.93 11.00 3.59
N MET A 580 -22.02 11.95 3.85
CA MET A 580 -21.29 12.08 5.12
C MET A 580 -22.21 12.43 6.29
N ALA A 581 -23.18 13.31 6.09
CA ALA A 581 -24.18 13.64 7.10
C ALA A 581 -24.97 12.38 7.47
N ARG A 582 -25.40 11.59 6.48
CA ARG A 582 -26.08 10.32 6.71
C ARG A 582 -25.20 9.30 7.44
N ALA A 583 -23.92 9.18 7.08
CA ALA A 583 -22.98 8.30 7.78
C ALA A 583 -22.80 8.71 9.25
N SER A 584 -22.76 10.01 9.54
CA SER A 584 -22.70 10.54 10.90
C SER A 584 -23.96 10.24 11.72
N GLU A 585 -25.15 10.29 11.10
CA GLU A 585 -26.41 9.91 11.74
C GLU A 585 -26.51 8.41 12.05
N VAL A 586 -26.02 7.57 11.14
CA VAL A 586 -26.04 6.10 11.28
C VAL A 586 -24.99 5.62 12.27
N ASP A 587 -23.85 6.30 12.30
CA ASP A 587 -22.71 6.02 13.16
C ASP A 587 -22.17 4.57 13.04
N PRO A 588 -21.89 4.06 11.83
CA PRO A 588 -21.46 2.68 11.64
C PRO A 588 -20.04 2.44 12.15
N TYR A 589 -19.66 1.17 12.32
CA TYR A 589 -18.29 0.84 12.66
C TYR A 589 -17.34 1.04 11.47
N VAL A 590 -17.79 0.63 10.28
CA VAL A 590 -17.04 0.73 9.02
C VAL A 590 -17.64 1.80 8.10
N VAL A 591 -16.79 2.58 7.46
CA VAL A 591 -17.17 3.45 6.34
C VAL A 591 -16.30 3.09 5.14
N LEU A 592 -16.91 2.82 3.99
CA LEU A 592 -16.18 2.68 2.72
C LEU A 592 -16.33 3.97 1.89
N ILE A 593 -15.22 4.54 1.45
CA ILE A 593 -15.18 5.76 0.62
C ILE A 593 -14.91 5.38 -0.83
N THR A 594 -15.72 5.92 -1.74
CA THR A 594 -15.57 5.74 -3.19
C THR A 594 -15.39 7.09 -3.87
N GLU A 595 -14.24 7.37 -4.51
CA GLU A 595 -13.00 6.56 -4.56
C GLU A 595 -11.76 7.45 -4.67
N TRP A 596 -10.56 6.90 -4.42
CA TRP A 596 -9.34 7.71 -4.40
C TRP A 596 -8.84 8.12 -5.77
N ASN A 597 -8.79 7.24 -6.78
CA ASN A 597 -7.96 7.50 -7.96
C ASN A 597 -8.42 6.84 -9.28
N GLU A 598 -9.73 6.71 -9.54
CA GLU A 598 -10.23 6.23 -10.84
C GLU A 598 -10.35 7.38 -11.87
N TRP A 599 -9.23 7.70 -12.51
CA TRP A 599 -9.15 8.85 -13.43
C TRP A 599 -9.73 8.62 -14.83
N ALA A 600 -10.03 7.39 -15.22
CA ALA A 600 -10.43 7.05 -16.58
C ALA A 600 -11.45 5.91 -16.63
N ALA A 601 -12.33 5.95 -17.64
CA ALA A 601 -13.27 4.87 -17.94
C ALA A 601 -13.18 4.43 -19.40
N GLY A 602 -13.53 3.17 -19.64
CA GLY A 602 -13.62 2.62 -20.99
C GLY A 602 -14.74 3.27 -21.80
N ARG A 603 -14.47 3.55 -23.08
CA ARG A 603 -15.54 3.87 -24.04
C ARG A 603 -16.09 2.61 -24.68
N TRP A 604 -17.37 2.32 -24.51
CA TRP A 604 -18.03 1.13 -25.06
C TRP A 604 -19.06 1.48 -26.13
N GLU A 605 -19.44 0.52 -26.97
CA GLU A 605 -20.56 0.66 -27.92
C GLU A 605 -21.74 -0.19 -27.43
N GLY A 606 -22.95 0.37 -27.45
CA GLY A 606 -24.15 -0.35 -27.01
C GLY A 606 -25.44 0.43 -27.20
N ILE A 607 -26.53 -0.30 -27.47
CA ILE A 607 -27.88 0.25 -27.63
C ILE A 607 -28.56 0.23 -26.26
N GLY A 608 -28.56 1.33 -25.51
CA GLY A 608 -29.21 1.30 -24.18
C GLY A 608 -29.20 2.57 -23.34
N HIS A 609 -28.30 3.52 -23.57
CA HIS A 609 -28.18 4.73 -22.74
C HIS A 609 -28.48 5.99 -23.56
N PRO A 610 -29.75 6.39 -23.70
CA PRO A 610 -30.12 7.57 -24.49
C PRO A 610 -29.58 8.88 -23.88
N THR A 611 -29.24 8.87 -22.59
CA THR A 611 -28.73 10.04 -21.86
C THR A 611 -27.54 9.63 -21.01
N ILE A 612 -26.45 10.39 -21.10
CA ILE A 612 -25.25 10.26 -20.24
C ILE A 612 -24.84 11.65 -19.81
N ALA A 613 -24.41 11.80 -18.55
CA ALA A 613 -23.98 13.10 -18.02
C ALA A 613 -25.01 14.20 -18.35
N HIS A 614 -26.30 13.89 -18.10
CA HIS A 614 -27.46 14.75 -18.37
C HIS A 614 -27.64 15.23 -19.83
N THR A 615 -26.97 14.58 -20.78
CA THR A 615 -27.00 14.94 -22.20
C THR A 615 -27.58 13.81 -23.01
N TYR A 616 -28.58 14.12 -23.83
CA TYR A 616 -29.19 13.15 -24.73
C TYR A 616 -28.27 12.86 -25.94
N ILE A 617 -27.92 11.59 -26.14
CA ILE A 617 -26.88 11.13 -27.08
C ILE A 617 -27.54 10.41 -28.27
N SER A 618 -28.25 11.14 -29.13
CA SER A 618 -28.84 10.54 -30.35
C SER A 618 -27.86 10.41 -31.52
N TRP A 619 -26.64 10.91 -31.37
CA TRP A 619 -25.66 11.02 -32.45
C TRP A 619 -24.53 9.99 -32.36
N SER A 620 -24.53 9.11 -31.35
CA SER A 620 -23.56 8.02 -31.20
C SER A 620 -24.20 6.83 -30.49
N GLU A 621 -23.61 5.66 -30.72
CA GLU A 621 -23.89 4.42 -29.97
C GLU A 621 -22.87 4.19 -28.85
N SER A 622 -21.93 5.12 -28.67
CA SER A 622 -20.95 5.04 -27.58
C SER A 622 -21.58 5.35 -26.22
N PHE A 623 -21.06 4.76 -25.16
CA PHE A 623 -21.41 5.07 -23.77
C PHE A 623 -20.23 4.90 -22.81
N TYR A 624 -20.33 5.56 -21.65
CA TYR A 624 -19.42 5.47 -20.51
C TYR A 624 -20.25 5.11 -19.28
N VAL A 625 -19.77 4.18 -18.47
CA VAL A 625 -20.47 3.72 -17.25
C VAL A 625 -20.01 4.55 -16.07
N ASP A 626 -18.72 4.48 -15.76
CA ASP A 626 -18.18 4.85 -14.45
C ASP A 626 -17.97 6.38 -14.33
N CYS A 627 -16.98 6.93 -15.04
CA CYS A 627 -16.65 8.35 -15.04
C CYS A 627 -16.62 8.96 -16.46
N PHE A 628 -16.85 10.27 -16.56
CA PHE A 628 -16.87 10.97 -17.85
C PHE A 628 -16.17 12.34 -17.84
N ASN A 629 -16.44 13.19 -16.85
CA ASN A 629 -15.87 14.54 -16.73
C ASN A 629 -15.81 14.98 -15.25
N PRO A 630 -15.38 16.21 -14.91
CA PRO A 630 -15.25 16.63 -13.51
C PRO A 630 -16.55 16.51 -12.69
N GLU A 631 -17.72 16.75 -13.28
CA GLU A 631 -19.01 16.62 -12.58
C GLU A 631 -19.45 15.16 -12.45
N PHE A 632 -19.28 14.37 -13.50
CA PHE A 632 -19.70 12.97 -13.58
C PHE A 632 -18.51 12.04 -13.38
N SER A 633 -17.91 12.13 -12.20
CA SER A 633 -16.87 11.26 -11.65
C SER A 633 -17.05 11.22 -10.12
N ARG A 634 -16.52 10.19 -9.47
CA ARG A 634 -16.57 9.99 -8.01
C ARG A 634 -15.19 10.03 -7.34
N ASP A 635 -14.14 10.20 -8.15
CA ASP A 635 -12.74 10.29 -7.74
C ASP A 635 -12.47 11.52 -6.86
N ILE A 636 -11.74 11.39 -5.76
CA ILE A 636 -11.42 12.49 -4.84
C ILE A 636 -9.93 12.82 -4.74
N GLU A 637 -9.06 12.20 -5.55
CA GLU A 637 -7.66 12.62 -5.65
C GLU A 637 -7.58 14.07 -6.17
N PRO A 638 -6.60 14.87 -5.70
CA PRO A 638 -6.43 16.23 -6.19
C PRO A 638 -6.33 16.35 -7.72
N MET A 639 -7.02 17.33 -8.28
CA MET A 639 -7.13 17.54 -9.73
C MET A 639 -6.27 18.71 -10.21
N LYS A 640 -5.60 18.56 -11.37
CA LYS A 640 -4.93 19.68 -12.05
C LYS A 640 -5.96 20.56 -12.79
N GLY A 641 -5.94 21.87 -12.52
CA GLY A 641 -6.72 22.88 -13.26
C GLY A 641 -8.24 22.88 -13.00
N GLY A 642 -8.73 22.02 -12.10
CA GLY A 642 -10.13 21.96 -11.66
C GLY A 642 -10.29 22.33 -10.19
N PHE A 643 -10.98 21.48 -9.41
CA PHE A 643 -11.29 21.72 -7.99
C PHE A 643 -10.11 21.52 -7.03
N GLY A 644 -8.89 21.31 -7.52
CA GLY A 644 -7.70 21.12 -6.69
C GLY A 644 -7.88 19.98 -5.69
N ASP A 645 -7.57 20.25 -4.42
CA ASP A 645 -7.62 19.36 -3.27
C ASP A 645 -8.88 19.55 -2.39
N ASN A 646 -9.91 20.23 -2.88
CA ASN A 646 -11.14 20.48 -2.13
C ASN A 646 -11.78 19.20 -1.57
N TYR A 647 -11.84 18.12 -2.35
CA TYR A 647 -12.43 16.86 -1.88
C TYR A 647 -11.60 16.16 -0.80
N TYR A 648 -10.27 16.27 -0.88
CA TYR A 648 -9.35 15.74 0.12
C TYR A 648 -9.57 16.41 1.49
N TYR A 649 -9.64 17.74 1.52
CA TYR A 649 -9.88 18.47 2.77
C TYR A 649 -11.33 18.37 3.29
N GLN A 650 -12.31 18.21 2.40
CA GLN A 650 -13.68 17.87 2.80
C GLN A 650 -13.73 16.52 3.53
N LEU A 651 -13.03 15.51 2.98
CA LEU A 651 -12.92 14.21 3.62
C LEU A 651 -12.16 14.29 4.95
N ALA A 652 -11.03 15.00 4.99
CA ALA A 652 -10.26 15.20 6.21
C ALA A 652 -11.13 15.77 7.35
N ALA A 653 -11.92 16.82 7.07
CA ALA A 653 -12.82 17.42 8.06
C ALA A 653 -13.90 16.44 8.55
N PHE A 654 -14.47 15.64 7.64
CA PHE A 654 -15.41 14.58 8.01
C PHE A 654 -14.74 13.53 8.89
N LEU A 655 -13.56 13.03 8.53
CA LEU A 655 -12.86 11.98 9.29
C LEU A 655 -12.44 12.47 10.68
N ARG A 656 -11.98 13.72 10.84
CA ARG A 656 -11.72 14.33 12.17
C ARG A 656 -12.97 14.39 13.04
N SER A 657 -14.15 14.54 12.44
CA SER A 657 -15.43 14.56 13.16
C SER A 657 -15.93 13.15 13.45
N PHE A 658 -15.81 12.24 12.49
CA PHE A 658 -16.35 10.89 12.53
C PHE A 658 -15.54 9.94 13.42
N LYS A 659 -14.21 9.97 13.24
CA LYS A 659 -13.24 9.20 14.05
C LYS A 659 -12.77 9.95 15.28
N GLY A 660 -13.02 11.26 15.37
CA GLY A 660 -12.39 12.11 16.38
C GLY A 660 -10.92 12.38 16.08
N GLY A 661 -10.27 13.12 16.99
CA GLY A 661 -8.86 13.46 16.88
C GLY A 661 -8.34 14.03 18.18
N ARG A 662 -7.02 13.99 18.37
CA ARG A 662 -6.36 14.66 19.48
C ARG A 662 -6.58 16.17 19.41
N THR A 663 -6.63 16.79 20.58
CA THR A 663 -6.46 18.26 20.66
C THR A 663 -4.97 18.55 20.53
N ALA A 664 -4.61 19.61 19.81
CA ALA A 664 -3.22 20.07 19.76
C ALA A 664 -2.70 20.33 21.18
N PRO A 665 -1.55 19.76 21.57
CA PRO A 665 -1.02 19.96 22.92
C PRO A 665 -0.70 21.43 23.17
N ALA A 666 -0.98 21.91 24.38
CA ALA A 666 -0.56 23.25 24.79
C ALA A 666 0.97 23.30 24.94
N ALA A 667 1.54 24.45 24.57
CA ALA A 667 2.95 24.73 24.67
C ALA A 667 3.41 24.67 26.13
N SER A 668 4.52 23.97 26.37
CA SER A 668 5.14 23.87 27.69
C SER A 668 6.67 23.87 27.57
N GLY A 669 7.36 24.04 28.71
CA GLY A 669 8.82 24.20 28.74
C GLY A 669 9.32 25.45 28.02
N GLN A 670 8.50 26.50 27.94
CA GLN A 670 8.81 27.72 27.20
C GLN A 670 9.89 28.55 27.92
N HIS A 671 11.00 28.81 27.24
CA HIS A 671 12.14 29.56 27.77
C HIS A 671 12.98 30.21 26.66
N GLU A 672 13.93 31.05 27.04
CA GLU A 672 14.81 31.75 26.10
C GLU A 672 15.82 30.80 25.47
N ILE A 673 15.93 30.82 24.14
CA ILE A 673 16.83 29.96 23.37
C ILE A 673 18.08 30.75 22.97
N THR A 674 19.25 30.14 23.20
CA THR A 674 20.52 30.62 22.63
C THR A 674 20.68 30.03 21.23
N LEU A 675 20.77 30.88 20.19
CA LEU A 675 20.69 30.44 18.78
C LEU A 675 21.71 29.36 18.40
N ASP A 676 22.96 29.47 18.87
CA ASP A 676 24.05 28.51 18.66
C ASP A 676 24.22 27.50 19.81
N GLY A 677 23.26 27.43 20.75
CA GLY A 677 23.32 26.59 21.96
C GLY A 677 23.08 25.09 21.74
N GLY A 678 22.88 24.64 20.49
CA GLY A 678 22.64 23.24 20.15
C GLY A 678 21.20 22.75 20.40
N LEU A 679 20.92 21.49 20.00
CA LEU A 679 19.59 20.89 20.12
C LEU A 679 19.20 20.53 21.56
N GLY A 680 20.16 20.33 22.46
CA GLY A 680 19.90 19.87 23.84
C GLY A 680 19.01 20.81 24.67
N GLN A 681 19.04 22.11 24.41
CA GLN A 681 18.18 23.09 25.08
C GLN A 681 16.68 22.94 24.72
N TRP A 682 16.36 22.24 23.63
CA TRP A 682 14.99 22.04 23.19
C TRP A 682 14.34 20.78 23.77
N ALA A 683 15.04 20.03 24.62
CA ALA A 683 14.60 18.72 25.10
C ALA A 683 13.28 18.77 25.90
N ASP A 684 13.06 19.82 26.68
CA ASP A 684 11.85 20.04 27.49
C ASP A 684 10.83 20.98 26.83
N VAL A 685 11.12 21.51 25.64
CA VAL A 685 10.19 22.33 24.85
C VAL A 685 9.19 21.42 24.13
N TRP A 686 7.90 21.63 24.40
CA TRP A 686 6.79 20.86 23.83
C TRP A 686 5.69 21.77 23.29
N PRO A 687 4.88 21.29 22.31
CA PRO A 687 5.01 19.99 21.65
C PRO A 687 6.16 19.93 20.63
N GLU A 688 6.56 18.71 20.28
CA GLU A 688 7.34 18.44 19.07
C GLU A 688 6.36 18.29 17.91
N TYR A 689 6.52 19.11 16.88
CA TYR A 689 5.77 19.01 15.64
C TYR A 689 6.54 18.12 14.68
N ARG A 690 5.88 17.11 14.10
CA ARG A 690 6.55 16.04 13.33
C ARG A 690 6.06 16.01 11.90
N ASP A 691 6.91 15.52 11.02
CA ASP A 691 6.58 15.34 9.61
C ASP A 691 7.11 14.01 9.04
N THR A 692 6.65 13.70 7.83
CA THR A 692 6.94 12.45 7.12
C THR A 692 8.40 12.38 6.73
N THR A 693 9.15 11.38 7.23
CA THR A 693 10.54 11.18 6.79
C THR A 693 10.62 10.61 5.38
N GLY A 694 11.58 11.06 4.58
CA GLY A 694 11.88 10.52 3.25
C GLY A 694 10.89 10.92 2.16
N ASP A 695 10.08 11.95 2.39
CA ASP A 695 9.07 12.43 1.44
C ASP A 695 9.66 13.43 0.40
N THR A 696 10.95 13.75 0.54
CA THR A 696 11.85 14.40 -0.45
C THR A 696 12.29 13.47 -1.59
N LEU A 697 11.79 12.23 -1.63
CA LEU A 697 12.12 11.25 -2.67
C LEU A 697 11.94 11.86 -4.08
N HIS A 698 12.98 11.72 -4.91
CA HIS A 698 12.92 12.16 -6.31
C HIS A 698 12.05 11.22 -7.16
N ARG A 699 11.40 11.80 -8.16
CA ARG A 699 10.59 11.08 -9.14
C ARG A 699 11.30 11.03 -10.49
N ASP A 700 11.38 9.85 -11.08
CA ASP A 700 11.70 9.65 -12.49
C ASP A 700 10.89 8.45 -13.00
N SER A 701 9.75 8.72 -13.62
CA SER A 701 8.79 7.69 -14.02
C SER A 701 8.12 8.02 -15.35
N LEU A 702 7.71 6.99 -16.08
CA LEU A 702 6.88 7.18 -17.28
C LEU A 702 5.43 7.40 -16.87
N GLY A 703 4.73 8.24 -17.62
CA GLY A 703 3.29 8.36 -17.57
C GLY A 703 2.60 7.26 -18.38
N ASN A 704 1.30 7.10 -18.11
CA ASN A 704 0.41 6.27 -18.89
C ASN A 704 0.43 6.68 -20.38
N GLY A 705 0.33 5.70 -21.27
CA GLY A 705 0.56 5.87 -22.71
C GLY A 705 2.04 6.01 -23.11
N GLY A 706 2.98 6.12 -22.17
CA GLY A 706 4.43 6.10 -22.42
C GLY A 706 4.99 7.33 -23.16
N LEU A 707 4.18 8.38 -23.35
CA LEU A 707 4.54 9.58 -24.12
C LEU A 707 5.15 10.70 -23.27
N VAL A 708 4.94 10.68 -21.95
CA VAL A 708 5.40 11.70 -21.02
C VAL A 708 6.29 11.04 -19.97
N SER A 709 7.43 11.66 -19.65
CA SER A 709 8.27 11.28 -18.51
C SER A 709 8.06 12.33 -17.42
N TYR A 710 7.67 11.89 -16.23
CA TYR A 710 7.55 12.73 -15.04
C TYR A 710 8.87 12.70 -14.29
N LYS A 711 9.51 13.86 -14.18
CA LYS A 711 10.73 14.06 -13.40
C LYS A 711 10.51 15.14 -12.36
N ASN A 712 10.88 14.85 -11.11
CA ASN A 712 10.90 15.80 -10.02
C ASN A 712 12.13 15.54 -9.14
N ASP A 713 13.09 16.48 -9.18
CA ASP A 713 14.34 16.47 -8.42
C ASP A 713 14.40 17.63 -7.41
N SER A 714 13.24 18.15 -6.99
CA SER A 714 13.14 19.30 -6.09
C SER A 714 13.38 18.98 -4.61
N GLY A 715 13.26 17.73 -4.17
CA GLY A 715 13.56 17.34 -2.79
C GLY A 715 15.02 17.61 -2.42
N ARG A 716 15.26 18.36 -1.33
CA ARG A 716 16.61 18.77 -0.87
C ARG A 716 16.82 18.55 0.64
N ASN A 717 16.09 19.29 1.47
CA ASN A 717 16.14 19.16 2.93
C ASN A 717 14.84 18.48 3.41
N ASP A 718 14.95 17.28 3.97
CA ASP A 718 13.83 16.50 4.55
C ASP A 718 13.62 16.93 6.00
N ILE A 719 12.64 17.79 6.25
CA ILE A 719 12.30 18.38 7.55
C ILE A 719 11.52 17.34 8.34
N VAL A 720 12.12 16.80 9.39
CA VAL A 720 11.50 15.73 10.17
C VAL A 720 10.81 16.22 11.43
N SER A 721 11.23 17.35 11.99
CA SER A 721 10.60 17.90 13.20
C SER A 721 10.78 19.41 13.34
N ALA A 722 9.86 20.03 14.07
CA ALA A 722 9.93 21.42 14.47
C ALA A 722 9.56 21.61 15.94
N LYS A 723 10.06 22.69 16.54
CA LYS A 723 9.70 23.11 17.91
C LYS A 723 9.58 24.63 17.99
N VAL A 724 8.80 25.08 18.97
CA VAL A 724 8.56 26.50 19.22
C VAL A 724 8.74 26.81 20.70
N SER A 725 9.56 27.81 21.01
CA SER A 725 9.73 28.34 22.37
C SER A 725 9.48 29.84 22.41
N ARG A 726 8.85 30.35 23.47
CA ARG A 726 8.61 31.78 23.69
C ARG A 726 9.25 32.28 24.98
N ALA A 727 9.92 33.42 24.90
CA ALA A 727 10.44 34.13 26.06
C ALA A 727 10.69 35.60 25.77
N ASN A 728 10.43 36.47 26.76
CA ASN A 728 10.83 37.87 26.74
C ASN A 728 10.36 38.67 25.50
N GLY A 729 9.19 38.35 24.95
CA GLY A 729 8.63 39.00 23.74
C GLY A 729 9.22 38.52 22.42
N LYS A 730 10.03 37.45 22.44
CA LYS A 730 10.52 36.74 21.27
C LYS A 730 9.92 35.34 21.17
N THR A 731 9.77 34.88 19.94
CA THR A 731 9.43 33.49 19.60
C THR A 731 10.57 32.88 18.79
N TYR A 732 11.00 31.69 19.21
CA TYR A 732 12.07 30.91 18.61
C TYR A 732 11.47 29.70 17.91
N PHE A 733 11.84 29.50 16.65
CA PHE A 733 11.43 28.38 15.84
C PHE A 733 12.64 27.51 15.52
N LEU A 734 12.49 26.20 15.69
CA LEU A 734 13.44 25.18 15.28
C LEU A 734 12.83 24.36 14.15
N ALA A 735 13.62 24.09 13.11
CA ALA A 735 13.39 23.01 12.15
C ALA A 735 14.60 22.08 12.13
N VAL A 736 14.37 20.77 12.19
CA VAL A 736 15.40 19.72 12.13
C VAL A 736 15.14 18.85 10.92
N CYS A 737 16.20 18.55 10.17
CA CYS A 737 16.17 17.67 9.01
C CYS A 737 16.76 16.30 9.29
N ALA A 738 16.33 15.30 8.51
CA ALA A 738 16.83 13.91 8.59
C ALA A 738 18.34 13.84 8.35
N ASP A 739 18.80 14.58 7.35
CA ASP A 739 20.18 14.65 6.90
C ASP A 739 20.79 16.04 7.12
N GLN A 740 22.10 16.14 6.85
CA GLN A 740 22.80 17.42 6.85
C GLN A 740 22.12 18.43 5.91
N LEU A 741 21.95 19.67 6.40
CA LEU A 741 21.37 20.74 5.60
C LEU A 741 22.21 21.01 4.35
N THR A 742 21.52 21.14 3.22
CA THR A 742 22.12 21.59 1.97
C THR A 742 22.61 23.04 2.08
N ALA A 743 23.53 23.43 1.19
CA ALA A 743 23.89 24.84 1.07
C ALA A 743 22.67 25.68 0.69
N ARG A 744 22.59 26.90 1.23
CA ARG A 744 21.51 27.83 0.90
C ARG A 744 21.52 28.15 -0.60
N GLU A 745 20.41 27.85 -1.27
CA GLU A 745 20.23 28.12 -2.70
C GLU A 745 18.82 28.65 -2.99
N GLY A 746 18.75 29.81 -3.65
CA GLY A 746 17.48 30.43 -4.05
C GLY A 746 16.73 31.11 -2.91
N GLU A 747 15.48 31.49 -3.20
CA GLU A 747 14.58 32.20 -2.26
C GLU A 747 13.62 31.26 -1.53
N ASN A 748 13.79 29.95 -1.67
CA ASN A 748 12.90 28.91 -1.16
C ASN A 748 13.65 27.86 -0.33
N TRP A 749 14.75 28.24 0.33
CA TRP A 749 15.53 27.36 1.20
C TRP A 749 15.08 27.54 2.65
N MET A 750 14.57 26.48 3.28
CA MET A 750 14.11 26.43 4.68
C MET A 750 13.26 27.65 5.10
N ILE A 751 12.07 27.76 4.50
CA ILE A 751 11.13 28.87 4.65
C ILE A 751 10.11 28.58 5.75
N LEU A 752 9.83 29.58 6.58
CA LEU A 752 8.78 29.53 7.60
C LEU A 752 7.61 30.42 7.19
N TYR A 753 6.41 29.85 7.12
CA TYR A 753 5.14 30.54 6.90
C TYR A 753 4.35 30.59 8.20
N ILE A 754 3.76 31.75 8.51
CA ILE A 754 3.00 31.96 9.76
C ILE A 754 1.66 32.64 9.45
N ASP A 755 0.59 32.00 9.90
CA ASP A 755 -0.75 32.56 10.07
C ASP A 755 -0.83 33.07 11.51
N THR A 756 -0.68 34.38 11.69
CA THR A 756 -0.39 34.97 13.00
C THR A 756 -1.60 35.10 13.91
N ASP A 757 -2.80 35.02 13.35
CA ASP A 757 -4.08 35.19 14.04
C ASP A 757 -5.03 33.99 13.87
N GLY A 758 -4.64 32.96 13.12
CA GLY A 758 -5.44 31.77 12.88
C GLY A 758 -6.57 32.00 11.87
N ASN A 759 -6.50 33.06 11.06
CA ASN A 759 -7.59 33.48 10.18
C ASN A 759 -7.24 33.25 8.71
N SER A 760 -7.70 32.12 8.16
CA SER A 760 -7.45 31.74 6.77
C SER A 760 -7.97 32.71 5.69
N LYS A 761 -8.73 33.75 6.06
CA LYS A 761 -9.32 34.73 5.12
C LYS A 761 -8.44 35.94 4.83
N ASN A 762 -7.34 36.10 5.55
CA ASN A 762 -6.35 37.15 5.30
C ASN A 762 -5.04 36.54 4.76
N GLY A 763 -4.08 37.40 4.41
CA GLY A 763 -2.78 36.95 3.92
C GLY A 763 -2.85 36.18 2.60
N TRP A 764 -1.90 35.28 2.38
CA TRP A 764 -1.88 34.32 1.28
C TRP A 764 -2.25 32.94 1.82
N TYR A 765 -3.43 32.42 1.49
CA TYR A 765 -3.97 31.16 2.04
C TYR A 765 -3.90 31.09 3.58
N GLY A 766 -4.15 32.22 4.27
CA GLY A 766 -4.07 32.35 5.72
C GLY A 766 -2.72 32.80 6.26
N TYR A 767 -1.63 32.72 5.48
CA TYR A 767 -0.32 33.15 5.96
C TYR A 767 -0.18 34.67 5.90
N ASP A 768 0.02 35.31 7.05
CA ASP A 768 0.35 36.72 7.16
C ASP A 768 1.82 36.99 6.87
N LEU A 769 2.70 36.06 7.25
CA LEU A 769 4.15 36.22 7.17
C LEU A 769 4.83 35.07 6.42
N VAL A 770 5.89 35.40 5.72
CA VAL A 770 6.90 34.46 5.20
C VAL A 770 8.28 34.91 5.65
N ILE A 771 9.09 33.98 6.11
CA ILE A 771 10.38 34.25 6.75
C ILE A 771 11.47 33.46 6.05
N ASN A 772 12.66 34.07 5.96
CA ASN A 772 13.91 33.48 5.46
C ASN A 772 14.02 33.31 3.94
N ARG A 773 13.23 34.04 3.13
CA ARG A 773 13.45 34.05 1.66
C ARG A 773 14.77 34.71 1.28
N ASP A 774 15.10 35.84 1.90
CA ASP A 774 16.39 36.55 1.77
C ASP A 774 17.14 36.62 3.11
N ASN A 775 17.77 35.51 3.47
CA ASN A 775 18.65 35.29 4.60
C ASN A 775 18.20 35.84 5.96
N GLY A 776 17.05 35.35 6.41
CA GLY A 776 16.38 35.82 7.62
C GLY A 776 15.44 37.01 7.38
N SER A 777 15.09 37.32 6.12
CA SER A 777 14.05 38.31 5.84
C SER A 777 12.76 37.97 6.57
N ILE A 778 12.05 38.98 7.09
CA ILE A 778 10.67 38.86 7.56
C ILE A 778 9.81 39.67 6.61
N GLU A 779 8.92 39.00 5.88
CA GLU A 779 8.08 39.60 4.86
C GLU A 779 6.61 39.36 5.17
N LYS A 780 5.80 40.41 5.03
CA LYS A 780 4.36 40.36 5.23
C LYS A 780 3.63 40.27 3.89
N PHE A 781 2.71 39.33 3.77
CA PHE A 781 1.82 39.23 2.61
C PHE A 781 0.86 40.43 2.57
N THR A 782 0.69 41.01 1.39
CA THR A 782 -0.18 42.20 1.20
C THR A 782 -1.39 41.92 0.32
N ASP A 783 -1.22 41.16 -0.76
CA ASP A 783 -2.29 40.76 -1.67
C ASP A 783 -1.83 39.57 -2.52
N GLY A 784 -2.46 38.40 -2.33
CA GLY A 784 -1.99 37.14 -2.93
C GLY A 784 -0.51 36.90 -2.64
N TRP A 785 0.24 36.50 -3.67
CA TRP A 785 1.69 36.21 -3.57
C TRP A 785 2.60 37.45 -3.56
N ASN A 786 2.07 38.63 -3.21
CA ASN A 786 2.89 39.83 -3.06
C ASN A 786 3.25 40.05 -1.59
N MET A 787 4.52 40.34 -1.34
CA MET A 787 5.02 40.58 0.02
C MET A 787 5.77 41.91 0.11
N ARG A 788 5.83 42.43 1.34
CA ARG A 788 6.67 43.56 1.73
C ARG A 788 7.54 43.17 2.90
N GLN A 789 8.86 43.33 2.77
CA GLN A 789 9.77 43.14 3.88
C GLN A 789 9.47 44.14 5.01
N ILE A 790 9.32 43.62 6.23
CA ILE A 790 9.03 44.39 7.44
C ILE A 790 10.14 44.29 8.48
N GLY A 791 11.10 43.37 8.32
CA GLY A 791 12.21 43.22 9.25
C GLY A 791 13.20 42.12 8.85
N GLN A 792 14.04 41.77 9.82
CA GLN A 792 15.01 40.67 9.75
C GLN A 792 14.94 39.88 11.05
N CYS A 793 14.95 38.55 10.98
CA CYS A 793 15.07 37.67 12.13
C CYS A 793 16.54 37.38 12.47
N GLU A 794 16.79 37.01 13.71
CA GLU A 794 18.07 36.41 14.08
C GLU A 794 18.02 34.92 13.70
N SER A 795 19.12 34.36 13.20
CA SER A 795 19.15 32.97 12.76
C SER A 795 20.47 32.28 13.06
N PHE A 796 20.42 30.96 13.19
CA PHE A 796 21.60 30.10 13.27
C PHE A 796 21.34 28.79 12.52
N THR A 797 22.29 28.41 11.67
CA THR A 797 22.29 27.15 10.92
C THR A 797 23.29 26.20 11.56
N GLY A 798 22.79 25.10 12.13
CA GLY A 798 23.60 23.96 12.56
C GLY A 798 23.82 22.94 11.44
N ASP A 799 24.30 21.75 11.79
CA ASP A 799 24.60 20.70 10.80
C ASP A 799 23.33 20.22 10.07
N ASN A 800 22.28 19.88 10.81
CA ASN A 800 21.00 19.38 10.29
C ASN A 800 19.79 20.18 10.80
N TYR A 801 19.98 21.40 11.29
CA TYR A 801 18.88 22.18 11.86
C TYR A 801 19.04 23.69 11.65
N LEU A 802 17.91 24.40 11.62
CA LEU A 802 17.81 25.85 11.53
C LEU A 802 17.04 26.39 12.74
N VAL A 803 17.60 27.41 13.39
CA VAL A 803 16.91 28.18 14.44
C VAL A 803 16.66 29.59 13.95
N LEU A 804 15.43 30.07 14.06
CA LEU A 804 15.02 31.45 13.79
C LEU A 804 14.45 32.09 15.06
N ALA A 805 14.75 33.36 15.33
CA ALA A 805 14.14 34.13 16.40
C ALA A 805 13.50 35.41 15.87
N ILE A 806 12.23 35.62 16.23
CA ILE A 806 11.43 36.78 15.81
C ILE A 806 10.91 37.57 17.00
N ASP A 807 10.71 38.87 16.79
CA ASP A 807 10.06 39.76 17.77
C ASP A 807 8.53 39.69 17.61
N ASP A 808 7.83 39.31 18.67
CA ASP A 808 6.39 39.04 18.65
C ASP A 808 5.60 40.30 18.25
N VAL A 809 5.98 41.46 18.78
CA VAL A 809 5.27 42.73 18.57
C VAL A 809 5.45 43.21 17.14
N SER A 810 6.67 43.18 16.62
CA SER A 810 7.00 43.63 15.27
C SER A 810 6.35 42.74 14.19
N CYS A 811 6.16 41.45 14.52
CA CYS A 811 5.51 40.47 13.64
C CYS A 811 3.99 40.41 13.82
N GLY A 812 3.44 40.99 14.90
CA GLY A 812 2.01 40.91 15.21
C GLY A 812 1.58 39.52 15.66
N LEU A 813 2.49 38.73 16.24
CA LEU A 813 2.24 37.33 16.57
C LEU A 813 1.27 37.19 17.76
N GLY A 814 0.12 36.55 17.52
CA GLY A 814 -0.88 36.25 18.53
C GLY A 814 -0.37 35.29 19.63
N ALA A 815 -1.22 35.04 20.65
CA ALA A 815 -0.93 34.03 21.67
C ALA A 815 -0.91 32.63 21.04
N ASP A 816 -1.96 32.32 20.29
CA ASP A 816 -2.09 31.12 19.46
C ASP A 816 -1.92 31.52 17.99
N PHE A 817 -1.33 30.64 17.19
CA PHE A 817 -1.09 30.86 15.76
C PHE A 817 -0.93 29.51 15.04
N ASN A 818 -0.96 29.53 13.71
CA ASN A 818 -0.64 28.36 12.90
C ASN A 818 0.63 28.62 12.07
N PHE A 819 1.41 27.58 11.80
CA PHE A 819 2.65 27.72 11.04
C PHE A 819 3.01 26.47 10.24
N LYS A 820 3.88 26.67 9.25
CA LYS A 820 4.42 25.64 8.36
C LYS A 820 5.87 25.94 8.03
N TRP A 821 6.68 24.90 7.92
CA TRP A 821 7.98 24.96 7.26
C TRP A 821 7.89 24.40 5.83
N ALA A 822 8.70 24.91 4.92
CA ALA A 822 8.87 24.31 3.60
C ALA A 822 10.28 24.54 3.05
N ASP A 823 10.80 23.56 2.33
CA ASP A 823 12.03 23.67 1.56
C ASP A 823 11.75 23.37 0.09
N ASN A 824 12.23 24.22 -0.82
CA ASN A 824 12.09 24.11 -2.26
C ASN A 824 10.67 23.99 -2.85
N SER A 825 9.61 24.34 -2.11
CA SER A 825 8.24 24.18 -2.61
C SER A 825 7.80 25.24 -3.63
N THR A 826 7.27 26.37 -3.18
CA THR A 826 6.68 27.37 -4.09
C THR A 826 7.46 28.67 -4.17
N THR A 827 7.66 29.15 -5.41
CA THR A 827 8.16 30.51 -5.70
C THR A 827 7.14 31.35 -6.46
N THR A 828 6.04 30.74 -6.91
CA THR A 828 4.99 31.37 -7.72
C THR A 828 3.70 31.65 -6.94
N GLY A 829 3.56 31.10 -5.73
CA GLY A 829 2.36 31.23 -4.91
C GLY A 829 1.25 30.24 -5.23
N GLU A 830 1.56 29.21 -6.01
CA GLU A 830 0.67 28.08 -6.27
C GLU A 830 0.72 27.14 -5.06
N VAL A 831 -0.22 27.30 -4.12
CA VAL A 831 -0.25 26.58 -2.84
C VAL A 831 -0.20 25.06 -2.97
N MET A 832 -0.78 24.52 -4.04
CA MET A 832 -0.77 23.08 -4.33
C MET A 832 0.65 22.53 -4.50
N GLN A 833 1.65 23.37 -4.81
CA GLN A 833 3.04 22.95 -4.92
C GLN A 833 3.63 22.43 -3.59
N PHE A 834 2.96 22.65 -2.46
CA PHE A 834 3.29 21.95 -1.21
C PHE A 834 3.01 20.44 -1.26
N LEU A 835 2.33 19.91 -2.29
CA LEU A 835 2.11 18.48 -2.47
C LEU A 835 3.25 17.77 -3.20
N ASP A 836 3.94 18.45 -4.12
CA ASP A 836 4.91 17.81 -5.02
C ASP A 836 6.30 18.45 -5.02
N LEU A 837 6.45 19.74 -4.75
CA LEU A 837 7.74 20.41 -4.81
C LEU A 837 8.44 20.45 -3.45
N GLY A 838 9.67 19.96 -3.44
CA GLY A 838 10.56 19.98 -2.29
C GLY A 838 10.00 19.19 -1.13
N ASP A 839 9.90 19.86 0.02
CA ASP A 839 9.34 19.35 1.26
C ASP A 839 8.47 20.43 1.92
N ALA A 840 7.37 20.03 2.56
CA ALA A 840 6.48 20.90 3.30
C ALA A 840 6.06 20.20 4.60
N ALA A 841 6.43 20.79 5.74
CA ALA A 841 6.20 20.26 7.07
C ALA A 841 5.20 21.15 7.86
N PRO A 842 3.96 20.67 8.12
CA PRO A 842 3.43 19.35 7.77
C PRO A 842 3.01 19.27 6.29
N ASN A 843 2.78 18.06 5.76
CA ASN A 843 2.43 17.84 4.35
C ASN A 843 1.33 18.76 3.78
N ALA A 844 1.42 19.09 2.48
CA ALA A 844 0.37 19.77 1.72
C ALA A 844 -0.06 21.12 2.35
N ARG A 845 -1.37 21.43 2.39
CA ARG A 845 -1.90 22.65 3.03
C ARG A 845 -2.09 22.55 4.54
N PHE A 846 -1.72 21.42 5.16
CA PHE A 846 -1.81 21.31 6.60
C PHE A 846 -0.89 22.32 7.30
N ASN A 847 -1.24 22.68 8.52
CA ASN A 847 -0.48 23.55 9.38
C ASN A 847 -0.35 22.94 10.77
N TYR A 848 0.77 23.24 11.41
CA TYR A 848 0.91 23.02 12.84
C TYR A 848 0.16 24.09 13.63
N ALA A 849 -0.49 23.65 14.70
CA ALA A 849 -1.26 24.48 15.61
C ALA A 849 -0.47 24.76 16.89
N TYR A 850 0.05 25.98 17.07
CA TYR A 850 0.65 26.39 18.35
C TYR A 850 -0.44 26.93 19.29
N ARG A 851 -0.52 26.39 20.51
CA ARG A 851 -1.57 26.71 21.51
C ARG A 851 -0.96 27.01 22.87
N THR A 852 -1.43 28.07 23.55
CA THR A 852 -0.89 28.54 24.85
C THR A 852 -1.67 28.07 26.06
N ASN A 853 -2.97 27.80 25.92
CA ASN A 853 -3.82 27.40 27.04
C ASN A 853 -4.03 25.88 27.05
N ALA A 854 -3.57 25.21 28.10
CA ALA A 854 -4.09 23.89 28.46
C ALA A 854 -5.54 24.02 28.96
N LYS A 855 -6.46 23.17 28.51
CA LYS A 855 -7.79 23.07 29.16
C LYS A 855 -7.58 22.72 30.65
N GLU A 856 -8.23 23.45 31.56
CA GLU A 856 -8.11 23.20 33.01
C GLU A 856 -8.51 21.76 33.37
N ILE A 857 -7.69 21.16 34.23
CA ILE A 857 -7.83 19.79 34.70
C ILE A 857 -8.77 19.76 35.91
N HIS A 858 -10.01 19.31 35.70
CA HIS A 858 -10.91 18.89 36.78
C HIS A 858 -11.12 17.38 36.70
N LEU A 859 -10.72 16.64 37.74
CA LEU A 859 -11.16 15.24 37.91
C LEU A 859 -12.69 15.24 37.99
N SER A 860 -13.32 14.74 36.93
CA SER A 860 -14.77 14.57 36.90
C SER A 860 -15.22 13.63 38.03
N ASP A 861 -16.45 13.80 38.50
CA ASP A 861 -17.03 12.89 39.49
C ASP A 861 -17.12 11.45 38.95
N ASN A 862 -17.18 11.29 37.62
CA ASN A 862 -17.10 9.98 36.95
C ASN A 862 -15.76 9.31 37.20
N VAL A 863 -14.64 10.01 36.94
CA VAL A 863 -13.28 9.48 37.17
C VAL A 863 -13.08 9.09 38.63
N LYS A 864 -13.48 9.96 39.56
CA LYS A 864 -13.37 9.68 41.01
C LYS A 864 -14.19 8.46 41.42
N SER A 865 -15.40 8.31 40.86
CA SER A 865 -16.30 7.20 41.18
C SER A 865 -15.85 5.85 40.61
N VAL A 866 -15.21 5.85 39.43
CA VAL A 866 -14.77 4.62 38.74
C VAL A 866 -13.41 4.16 39.25
N VAL A 867 -12.44 5.06 39.40
CA VAL A 867 -11.10 4.70 39.88
C VAL A 867 -11.16 4.38 41.38
N GLY A 868 -11.87 5.18 42.17
CA GLY A 868 -12.07 4.95 43.60
C GLY A 868 -10.75 4.82 44.37
N ASP A 869 -10.52 3.66 44.98
CA ASP A 869 -9.28 3.34 45.70
C ASP A 869 -8.23 2.59 44.86
N GLY A 870 -8.50 2.44 43.55
CA GLY A 870 -7.59 1.90 42.55
C GLY A 870 -6.62 2.95 42.01
N ALA A 871 -6.04 2.63 40.86
CA ALA A 871 -5.14 3.52 40.13
C ALA A 871 -5.51 3.60 38.64
N SER A 872 -5.09 4.67 37.98
CA SER A 872 -5.08 4.75 36.53
C SER A 872 -3.71 5.15 36.00
N PHE A 873 -3.35 4.56 34.87
CA PHE A 873 -2.12 4.85 34.14
C PHE A 873 -2.48 5.25 32.72
N THR A 874 -1.73 6.19 32.17
CA THR A 874 -1.89 6.60 30.78
C THR A 874 -0.55 6.43 30.08
N ALA A 875 -0.56 5.78 28.92
CA ALA A 875 0.61 5.68 28.05
C ALA A 875 1.24 7.06 27.82
N ASN A 876 2.56 7.12 27.88
CA ASN A 876 3.39 8.29 27.65
C ASN A 876 3.11 9.47 28.59
N ARG A 877 2.53 9.23 29.78
CA ARG A 877 2.31 10.27 30.79
C ARG A 877 3.17 10.02 32.04
N PRO A 878 3.81 11.07 32.59
CA PRO A 878 4.72 10.93 33.75
C PRO A 878 3.97 10.79 35.08
N TYR A 879 2.64 10.78 35.05
CA TYR A 879 1.79 10.73 36.24
C TYR A 879 0.72 9.63 36.12
N ALA A 880 0.28 9.17 37.28
CA ALA A 880 -0.84 8.26 37.49
C ALA A 880 -1.86 8.91 38.43
N LEU A 881 -3.12 8.47 38.36
CA LEU A 881 -4.08 8.76 39.42
C LEU A 881 -4.04 7.61 40.42
N SER A 882 -3.86 7.90 41.71
CA SER A 882 -3.96 6.90 42.77
C SER A 882 -4.65 7.51 43.99
N ASN A 883 -5.66 6.81 44.52
CA ASN A 883 -6.40 7.23 45.71
C ASN A 883 -6.91 8.68 45.64
N GLY A 884 -7.45 9.07 44.48
CA GLY A 884 -7.97 10.41 44.21
C GLY A 884 -6.92 11.53 44.13
N LYS A 885 -5.64 11.19 43.98
CA LYS A 885 -4.54 12.15 43.82
C LYS A 885 -3.66 11.79 42.63
N ILE A 886 -3.12 12.81 41.99
CA ILE A 886 -2.10 12.65 40.96
C ILE A 886 -0.77 12.35 41.66
N VAL A 887 -0.09 11.31 41.20
CA VAL A 887 1.23 10.90 41.67
C VAL A 887 2.13 10.66 40.48
N ALA A 888 3.46 10.79 40.64
CA ALA A 888 4.38 10.41 39.58
C ALA A 888 4.28 8.90 39.32
N VAL A 889 4.33 8.47 38.05
CA VAL A 889 4.38 7.04 37.68
C VAL A 889 5.64 6.43 38.30
N TYR A 890 6.79 7.06 38.08
CA TYR A 890 8.06 6.59 38.59
C TYR A 890 8.79 7.75 39.28
N ALA A 891 8.73 7.76 40.62
CA ALA A 891 9.23 8.89 41.40
C ALA A 891 10.77 9.06 41.36
N ALA A 892 11.50 8.01 40.98
CA ALA A 892 12.96 8.05 40.86
C ALA A 892 13.43 8.75 39.58
N ASP A 893 12.63 8.69 38.51
CA ASP A 893 12.91 9.32 37.22
C ASP A 893 11.61 9.55 36.45
N THR A 894 11.19 10.81 36.32
CA THR A 894 9.94 11.18 35.64
C THR A 894 10.02 11.09 34.12
N ALA A 895 11.20 10.85 33.53
CA ALA A 895 11.35 10.56 32.10
C ALA A 895 10.93 9.12 31.75
N VAL A 896 10.79 8.25 32.75
CA VAL A 896 10.34 6.87 32.57
C VAL A 896 8.82 6.84 32.58
N LEU A 897 8.23 6.53 31.43
CA LEU A 897 6.78 6.62 31.18
C LEU A 897 6.18 5.22 30.96
N PRO A 898 4.89 5.00 31.28
CA PRO A 898 4.12 3.87 30.76
C PRO A 898 4.11 3.91 29.23
N GLU A 899 4.02 2.77 28.56
CA GLU A 899 3.94 2.72 27.11
C GLU A 899 3.02 1.62 26.61
N MET A 900 2.49 1.82 25.41
CA MET A 900 1.73 0.78 24.73
C MET A 900 2.69 -0.17 24.05
N TYR A 901 2.56 -1.46 24.37
CA TYR A 901 3.30 -2.52 23.72
C TYR A 901 2.35 -3.67 23.39
N LYS A 902 2.20 -3.98 22.10
CA LYS A 902 1.26 -5.01 21.59
C LYS A 902 -0.17 -4.83 22.14
N ASN A 903 -0.70 -3.60 22.06
CA ASN A 903 -2.02 -3.19 22.56
C ASN A 903 -2.24 -3.39 24.06
N ARG A 904 -1.17 -3.56 24.84
CA ARG A 904 -1.20 -3.62 26.30
C ARG A 904 -0.40 -2.47 26.86
N LEU A 905 -1.00 -1.76 27.81
CA LEU A 905 -0.29 -0.77 28.61
C LEU A 905 0.72 -1.51 29.48
N CYS A 906 2.00 -1.32 29.16
CA CYS A 906 3.12 -1.76 29.96
C CYS A 906 3.60 -0.59 30.82
N VAL A 907 3.85 -0.87 32.10
CA VAL A 907 4.28 0.14 33.06
C VAL A 907 5.65 -0.24 33.63
N PRO A 908 6.48 0.72 34.03
CA PRO A 908 7.68 0.42 34.83
C PRO A 908 7.29 -0.44 36.02
N ALA A 909 7.94 -1.58 36.25
CA ALA A 909 7.49 -2.55 37.25
C ALA A 909 7.35 -1.93 38.65
N ALA A 910 8.27 -1.03 39.01
CA ALA A 910 8.24 -0.29 40.26
C ALA A 910 7.04 0.68 40.39
N SER A 911 6.46 1.16 39.28
CA SER A 911 5.28 2.04 39.34
C SER A 911 4.02 1.31 39.81
N LEU A 912 4.02 -0.02 39.87
CA LEU A 912 2.91 -0.77 40.43
C LEU A 912 2.68 -0.46 41.93
N ASP A 913 3.67 0.11 42.64
CA ASP A 913 3.53 0.57 44.03
C ASP A 913 2.52 1.70 44.21
N VAL A 914 2.15 2.41 43.14
CA VAL A 914 1.08 3.42 43.22
C VAL A 914 -0.30 2.76 43.39
N ILE A 915 -0.43 1.46 43.13
CA ILE A 915 -1.66 0.70 43.37
C ILE A 915 -1.75 0.41 44.86
N LYS A 916 -2.83 0.85 45.49
CA LYS A 916 -3.06 0.67 46.92
C LYS A 916 -2.92 -0.80 47.34
N ASP A 917 -2.23 -1.03 48.46
CA ASP A 917 -1.91 -2.34 49.05
C ASP A 917 -0.99 -3.24 48.18
N MET A 918 -0.41 -2.72 47.10
CA MET A 918 0.62 -3.39 46.31
C MET A 918 2.01 -2.96 46.76
N THR A 919 2.95 -3.90 46.80
CA THR A 919 4.37 -3.65 47.12
C THR A 919 5.26 -4.36 46.10
N VAL A 920 6.27 -3.66 45.60
CA VAL A 920 7.14 -4.10 44.51
C VAL A 920 8.59 -4.04 44.95
N ASN A 921 9.33 -5.10 44.66
CA ASN A 921 10.79 -5.10 44.75
C ASN A 921 11.36 -5.46 43.38
N VAL A 922 12.10 -4.54 42.78
CA VAL A 922 12.78 -4.75 41.48
C VAL A 922 14.28 -5.00 41.73
N SER A 923 14.82 -6.05 41.12
CA SER A 923 16.24 -6.39 41.17
C SER A 923 16.68 -6.94 39.82
N GLY A 924 17.47 -6.15 39.09
CA GLY A 924 17.83 -6.47 37.70
C GLY A 924 16.60 -6.56 36.80
N GLY A 925 16.56 -7.55 35.90
CA GLY A 925 15.42 -7.84 35.03
C GLY A 925 14.26 -8.58 35.72
N THR A 926 14.17 -8.54 37.06
CA THR A 926 13.14 -9.26 37.82
C THR A 926 12.37 -8.32 38.75
N ALA A 927 11.04 -8.41 38.77
CA ALA A 927 10.18 -7.73 39.71
C ALA A 927 9.36 -8.72 40.55
N THR A 928 9.48 -8.63 41.87
CA THR A 928 8.65 -9.37 42.82
C THR A 928 7.54 -8.45 43.34
N VAL A 929 6.30 -8.79 43.03
CA VAL A 929 5.10 -8.00 43.36
C VAL A 929 4.29 -8.74 44.42
N THR A 930 3.87 -8.04 45.46
CA THR A 930 3.02 -8.59 46.52
C THR A 930 1.74 -7.77 46.68
N TYR A 931 0.58 -8.44 46.62
CA TYR A 931 -0.74 -7.85 46.83
C TYR A 931 -1.60 -8.73 47.75
N LYS A 932 -2.09 -8.19 48.87
CA LYS A 932 -2.96 -8.88 49.86
C LYS A 932 -2.56 -10.34 50.14
N ASN A 933 -1.28 -10.54 50.50
CA ASN A 933 -0.63 -11.83 50.83
C ASN A 933 -0.37 -12.79 49.66
N LYS A 934 -0.52 -12.35 48.40
CA LYS A 934 -0.09 -13.09 47.20
C LYS A 934 1.17 -12.46 46.65
N THR A 935 2.21 -13.26 46.45
CA THR A 935 3.46 -12.83 45.82
C THR A 935 3.60 -13.48 44.45
N PHE A 936 3.97 -12.69 43.45
CA PHE A 936 4.21 -13.13 42.09
C PHE A 936 5.43 -12.41 41.49
N THR A 937 6.08 -13.06 40.53
CA THR A 937 7.37 -12.61 40.00
C THR A 937 7.34 -12.50 38.48
N PHE A 938 7.67 -11.30 37.98
CA PHE A 938 7.91 -11.02 36.56
C PHE A 938 9.41 -11.06 36.28
N GLU A 939 9.78 -11.59 35.12
CA GLU A 939 11.16 -11.72 34.67
C GLU A 939 11.25 -11.32 33.20
N ASP A 940 12.29 -10.56 32.85
CA ASP A 940 12.58 -10.09 31.50
C ASP A 940 12.59 -11.23 30.47
N GLY A 941 11.86 -11.04 29.37
CA GLY A 941 11.72 -12.01 28.28
C GLY A 941 10.88 -13.25 28.62
N ASN A 942 10.41 -13.40 29.86
CA ASN A 942 9.69 -14.59 30.31
C ASN A 942 8.17 -14.37 30.34
N ASN A 943 7.44 -15.08 29.50
CA ASN A 943 5.97 -15.04 29.45
C ASN A 943 5.29 -15.94 30.51
N GLU A 944 6.07 -16.60 31.38
CA GLU A 944 5.57 -17.37 32.51
C GLU A 944 5.70 -16.61 33.84
N VAL A 945 4.58 -16.15 34.40
CA VAL A 945 4.56 -15.47 35.69
C VAL A 945 4.19 -16.45 36.79
N LYS A 946 5.08 -16.60 37.79
CA LYS A 946 4.88 -17.52 38.91
C LYS A 946 4.15 -16.84 40.06
N ARG A 947 3.16 -17.53 40.65
CA ARG A 947 2.51 -17.15 41.92
C ARG A 947 2.45 -18.37 42.84
N GLY A 948 3.46 -18.52 43.70
CA GLY A 948 3.60 -19.72 44.52
C GLY A 948 3.89 -20.96 43.66
N LYS A 949 2.99 -21.95 43.65
CA LYS A 949 3.10 -23.16 42.81
C LYS A 949 2.38 -23.04 41.46
N ASP A 950 1.61 -21.97 41.25
CA ASP A 950 0.85 -21.74 40.03
C ASP A 950 1.72 -20.96 39.02
N THR A 951 1.66 -21.36 37.74
CA THR A 951 2.29 -20.64 36.63
C THR A 951 1.21 -20.05 35.73
N TYR A 952 1.33 -18.76 35.42
CA TYR A 952 0.43 -18.01 34.54
C TYR A 952 1.13 -17.67 33.24
N GLN A 953 0.56 -18.10 32.12
CA GLN A 953 1.00 -17.68 30.79
C GLN A 953 0.43 -16.30 30.49
N ILE A 954 1.29 -15.35 30.09
CA ILE A 954 0.87 -13.99 29.72
C ILE A 954 1.17 -13.70 28.24
N PRO A 955 0.30 -12.97 27.51
CA PRO A 955 0.43 -12.79 26.06
C PRO A 955 1.62 -11.92 25.63
N VAL A 956 2.18 -11.15 26.57
CA VAL A 956 3.27 -10.21 26.36
C VAL A 956 4.25 -10.42 27.50
N ALA A 957 5.50 -10.77 27.18
CA ALA A 957 6.54 -10.92 28.20
C ALA A 957 6.93 -9.55 28.78
N PRO A 958 7.34 -9.47 30.06
CA PRO A 958 8.05 -8.31 30.58
C PRO A 958 9.31 -8.05 29.76
N TYR A 959 9.74 -6.81 29.66
CA TYR A 959 10.93 -6.44 28.90
C TYR A 959 11.72 -5.33 29.60
N VAL A 960 13.04 -5.30 29.42
CA VAL A 960 13.88 -4.21 29.91
C VAL A 960 14.12 -3.18 28.81
N LYS A 961 13.84 -1.91 29.11
CA LYS A 961 14.14 -0.74 28.27
C LYS A 961 14.87 0.29 29.13
N ASP A 962 16.02 0.77 28.66
CA ASP A 962 16.85 1.76 29.37
C ASP A 962 17.15 1.41 30.85
N SER A 963 17.45 0.13 31.11
CA SER A 963 17.67 -0.44 32.46
C SER A 963 16.44 -0.45 33.38
N VAL A 964 15.25 -0.17 32.85
CA VAL A 964 13.97 -0.25 33.56
C VAL A 964 13.19 -1.46 33.06
N LEU A 965 12.73 -2.31 33.98
CA LEU A 965 11.84 -3.42 33.67
C LEU A 965 10.41 -2.93 33.49
N TYR A 966 9.80 -3.24 32.35
CA TYR A 966 8.40 -2.98 32.03
C TYR A 966 7.58 -4.26 32.19
N VAL A 967 6.38 -4.13 32.75
CA VAL A 967 5.44 -5.24 32.96
C VAL A 967 4.06 -4.90 32.41
N PRO A 968 3.35 -5.85 31.78
CA PRO A 968 1.99 -5.62 31.31
C PRO A 968 1.04 -5.39 32.49
N LEU A 969 0.39 -4.23 32.53
CA LEU A 969 -0.47 -3.84 33.64
C LEU A 969 -1.69 -4.75 33.79
N ASN A 970 -2.24 -5.24 32.67
CA ASN A 970 -3.33 -6.21 32.67
C ASN A 970 -2.95 -7.55 33.32
N ALA A 971 -1.71 -8.00 33.12
CA ALA A 971 -1.20 -9.23 33.73
C ALA A 971 -1.04 -9.05 35.25
N ALA A 972 -0.47 -7.92 35.67
CA ALA A 972 -0.39 -7.56 37.09
C ALA A 972 -1.77 -7.53 37.76
N ALA A 973 -2.76 -6.93 37.10
CA ALA A 973 -4.14 -6.90 37.59
C ALA A 973 -4.76 -8.30 37.70
N TYR A 974 -4.68 -9.09 36.62
CA TYR A 974 -5.26 -10.42 36.54
C TYR A 974 -4.71 -11.36 37.64
N ILE A 975 -3.38 -11.37 37.83
CA ILE A 975 -2.71 -12.26 38.79
C ILE A 975 -2.99 -11.83 40.24
N ALA A 976 -3.09 -10.52 40.49
CA ALA A 976 -3.50 -9.95 41.77
C ALA A 976 -4.99 -10.23 42.08
N GLY A 977 -5.82 -10.45 41.06
CA GLY A 977 -7.28 -10.59 41.17
C GLY A 977 -7.99 -9.23 41.25
N LEU A 978 -7.44 -8.23 40.57
CA LEU A 978 -7.99 -6.88 40.42
C LEU A 978 -8.77 -6.77 39.12
N ASN A 979 -9.74 -5.86 39.08
CA ASN A 979 -10.42 -5.51 37.85
C ASN A 979 -9.55 -4.57 37.03
N TYR A 980 -9.54 -4.79 35.73
CA TYR A 980 -8.75 -4.02 34.79
C TYR A 980 -9.59 -3.70 33.56
N THR A 981 -9.47 -2.47 33.12
CA THR A 981 -10.01 -2.00 31.85
C THR A 981 -9.01 -1.03 31.24
N GLN A 982 -8.95 -1.01 29.93
CA GLN A 982 -8.07 -0.14 29.18
C GLN A 982 -8.82 0.30 27.93
N ASN A 983 -8.68 1.57 27.55
CA ASN A 983 -9.10 2.01 26.22
C ASN A 983 -7.93 1.87 25.22
N ASP A 984 -8.21 2.11 23.96
CA ASP A 984 -7.23 1.94 22.88
C ASP A 984 -6.15 3.04 22.91
N LEU A 985 -6.36 4.09 23.70
CA LEU A 985 -5.45 5.22 23.92
C LEU A 985 -4.41 4.95 25.02
N GLY A 986 -4.36 3.72 25.53
CA GLY A 986 -3.44 3.34 26.60
C GLY A 986 -3.75 3.99 27.94
N VAL A 987 -4.99 4.43 28.16
CA VAL A 987 -5.50 4.74 29.50
C VAL A 987 -6.03 3.45 30.10
N ALA A 988 -5.45 3.02 31.21
CA ALA A 988 -5.91 1.87 31.97
C ALA A 988 -6.41 2.29 33.34
N ILE A 989 -7.47 1.65 33.81
CA ILE A 989 -7.94 1.70 35.19
C ILE A 989 -7.77 0.32 35.79
N ILE A 990 -7.10 0.26 36.95
CA ILE A 990 -6.98 -0.93 37.78
C ILE A 990 -7.63 -0.67 39.13
N THR A 991 -8.56 -1.52 39.55
CA THR A 991 -9.32 -1.28 40.78
C THR A 991 -9.79 -2.56 41.47
N SER A 992 -9.98 -2.48 42.78
CA SER A 992 -10.52 -3.58 43.58
C SER A 992 -12.06 -3.65 43.52
N ALA A 993 -12.71 -2.56 43.12
CA ALA A 993 -14.16 -2.47 42.96
C ALA A 993 -14.62 -3.05 41.61
N GLY A 994 -15.86 -3.54 41.53
CA GLY A 994 -16.42 -4.09 40.29
C GLY A 994 -16.65 -3.01 39.22
N LEU A 995 -16.24 -3.28 37.98
CA LEU A 995 -16.43 -2.41 36.81
C LEU A 995 -17.73 -2.76 36.06
N SER A 996 -18.90 -2.58 36.71
CA SER A 996 -20.18 -3.10 36.18
C SER A 996 -20.98 -2.13 35.28
N ASN A 997 -20.50 -0.90 35.05
CA ASN A 997 -21.20 0.09 34.22
C ASN A 997 -20.28 0.57 33.09
N GLY A 998 -20.31 -0.14 31.96
CA GLY A 998 -19.43 0.10 30.81
C GLY A 998 -19.47 1.53 30.28
N GLU A 999 -20.63 2.18 30.25
CA GLU A 999 -20.75 3.59 29.84
C GLU A 999 -20.03 4.54 30.79
N LYS A 1000 -20.18 4.36 32.11
CA LYS A 1000 -19.46 5.19 33.09
C LYS A 1000 -17.96 4.93 33.10
N VAL A 1001 -17.56 3.68 32.92
CA VAL A 1001 -16.15 3.30 32.82
C VAL A 1001 -15.51 3.90 31.58
N ASN A 1002 -16.19 3.85 30.43
CA ASN A 1002 -15.72 4.47 29.20
C ASN A 1002 -15.68 5.99 29.30
N ALA A 1003 -16.69 6.62 29.91
CA ALA A 1003 -16.67 8.06 30.18
C ALA A 1003 -15.50 8.45 31.09
N ALA A 1004 -15.21 7.66 32.14
CA ALA A 1004 -14.06 7.90 33.01
C ALA A 1004 -12.71 7.68 32.30
N LEU A 1005 -12.58 6.67 31.45
CA LEU A 1005 -11.39 6.45 30.63
C LEU A 1005 -11.15 7.60 29.65
N ASN A 1006 -12.22 8.11 29.03
CA ASN A 1006 -12.15 9.26 28.13
C ASN A 1006 -11.83 10.56 28.87
N ASP A 1007 -12.47 10.80 30.01
CA ASP A 1007 -12.17 11.94 30.88
C ASP A 1007 -10.70 11.91 31.33
N LEU A 1008 -10.16 10.74 31.70
CA LEU A 1008 -8.74 10.57 32.08
C LEU A 1008 -7.76 10.82 30.93
N TYR A 1009 -8.18 10.58 29.68
CA TYR A 1009 -7.37 10.91 28.50
C TYR A 1009 -7.42 12.41 28.16
N ILE A 1010 -8.61 13.01 28.23
CA ILE A 1010 -8.86 14.40 27.82
C ILE A 1010 -8.39 15.40 28.89
N SER A 1011 -8.51 15.03 30.16
CA SER A 1011 -8.26 15.94 31.28
C SER A 1011 -6.78 16.04 31.66
N TYR A 1012 -5.85 15.39 30.96
CA TYR A 1012 -4.48 15.20 31.45
C TYR A 1012 -3.41 15.24 30.37
#